data_AF-A0A8H7D1A0-F1
#
_entry.id   AF-A0A8H7D1A0-F1
#
_cell.length_a   1.000
_cell.length_b   1.000
_cell.length_c   1.000
_cell.angle_alpha   90.00
_cell.angle_beta   90.00
_cell.angle_gamma   90.00
#
_symmetry.space_group_name_H-M   'P 1'
#
loop_
_entity.id
_entity.type
_entity.pdbx_description
1 polymer ?
#
loop_
_entity_poly.entity_id
_entity_poly.type
_entity_poly.pdbx_seq_one_letter_code
_entity_poly.pdbx_strand_id
1 'polypeptide(L)'
;MTDVPQHTSQAPDPSNMEMIDFRNSAGVHQWSPSLEKNPLLDGNPEQTLKTSDSTMEAIEVKYTRRLKWPLAVIFGQSLLLALSWGFVAATRARGQITLNIVVAEALQRYPRGTTYVFTLVATGLSTFSSYLLSQAVRHAVVMYLKRPVALSSFDFALSISKQSLIFDQEFQALPWVFTAAVFYFATIQQTSSWSTLLPPISIQVATPLEGKELDMTTDAFHSRFNDLWLNTTTLYSFVDSALLSIIDASGSTRANWAAGYPGALAFEGYAYWNSTGGTIPIQLYPAANIAQGHLPTLPTKPLPSFYTSFNASMHQQGLTTSVSCQLQNLNANSDPPLTSVIEPANLTLSNQPYTIVEAGSTCNGQPISYPVISGGNDTLTINTLSALVCPSTYLPDTTTYRIIIAGRGGYDPVNIGAGEGSVVCEITPVIQNVVTSYSIFEIAYVSSTVDPNYPPSQGGASGMGWAAVYGLATAIELGQGPFRNAVGNSIVSIFRDKRIQTISYPALWEQYIQGVIEFVGTALKWELTFPTGPLGGDPPDTMLRKINGTILTATFGWQYDATANLLLLLPITFVAFASIVIVLVPTVQYRGCMVAARHKDFDPGNPMFLLAAASAGGLGNTFADLTKENVEAGRKTKVTLGQIDDRDGFKSCPVETPSEGITVKRSWFSWRKKA
;
A
#
# COMPACT_ATOMS: atom_id res chain seq x y z
N MET A 1 41.50 -18.40 30.46
CA MET A 1 41.92 -19.23 29.31
C MET A 1 40.66 -19.62 28.57
N THR A 2 40.72 -19.55 27.24
CA THR A 2 39.67 -19.72 26.21
C THR A 2 38.83 -18.47 25.91
N ASP A 3 39.36 -17.76 24.91
CA ASP A 3 38.80 -16.65 24.14
C ASP A 3 37.54 -17.05 23.37
N VAL A 4 36.56 -16.14 23.36
CA VAL A 4 35.36 -16.18 22.51
C VAL A 4 35.56 -15.14 21.40
N PRO A 5 35.40 -15.48 20.11
CA PRO A 5 35.59 -14.54 19.02
C PRO A 5 34.42 -13.56 18.92
N GLN A 6 34.73 -12.27 18.96
CA GLN A 6 33.81 -11.19 18.57
C GLN A 6 33.66 -11.18 17.04
N HIS A 7 32.47 -11.50 16.54
CA HIS A 7 32.10 -11.19 15.16
C HIS A 7 31.65 -9.72 15.08
N THR A 8 32.54 -8.86 14.59
CA THR A 8 32.22 -7.53 14.07
C THR A 8 31.76 -7.65 12.63
N SER A 9 30.55 -7.16 12.32
CA SER A 9 30.11 -6.99 10.93
C SER A 9 30.78 -5.74 10.33
N GLN A 10 31.88 -5.97 9.59
CA GLN A 10 32.44 -4.96 8.70
C GLN A 10 31.58 -4.85 7.44
N ALA A 11 31.21 -3.60 7.10
CA ALA A 11 30.67 -3.26 5.80
C ALA A 11 31.69 -3.55 4.68
N PRO A 12 31.27 -3.95 3.48
CA PRO A 12 32.20 -4.27 2.40
C PRO A 12 32.90 -3.02 1.86
N ASP A 13 34.21 -3.15 1.73
CA ASP A 13 35.16 -2.20 1.15
C ASP A 13 34.92 -2.05 -0.38
N PRO A 14 34.72 -0.82 -0.90
CA PRO A 14 34.42 -0.58 -2.31
C PRO A 14 35.68 -0.60 -3.22
N SER A 15 36.84 -1.07 -2.76
CA SER A 15 38.10 -0.99 -3.52
C SER A 15 38.45 -2.20 -4.39
N ASN A 16 37.64 -3.27 -4.43
CA ASN A 16 37.92 -4.48 -5.25
C ASN A 16 36.79 -4.84 -6.22
N MET A 17 36.57 -3.99 -7.23
CA MET A 17 35.86 -4.42 -8.44
C MET A 17 36.84 -4.43 -9.62
N GLU A 18 37.20 -5.64 -10.05
CA GLU A 18 37.98 -5.89 -11.26
C GLU A 18 37.30 -5.25 -12.47
N MET A 19 38.10 -4.48 -13.18
CA MET A 19 37.76 -3.79 -14.41
C MET A 19 37.83 -4.79 -15.55
N ILE A 20 36.68 -5.24 -16.06
CA ILE A 20 36.61 -6.01 -17.31
C ILE A 20 36.80 -5.03 -18.47
N ASP A 21 37.95 -5.17 -19.12
CA ASP A 21 38.42 -4.40 -20.27
C ASP A 21 37.65 -4.79 -21.55
N PHE A 22 36.97 -3.83 -22.17
CA PHE A 22 36.46 -3.93 -23.54
C PHE A 22 37.02 -2.77 -24.36
N ARG A 23 38.30 -2.90 -24.74
CA ARG A 23 38.93 -2.16 -25.84
C ARG A 23 38.88 -3.00 -27.11
N ASN A 24 38.05 -2.60 -28.07
CA ASN A 24 38.39 -2.46 -29.50
C ASN A 24 37.14 -2.23 -30.38
N SER A 25 36.87 -0.97 -30.72
CA SER A 25 36.47 -0.56 -32.08
C SER A 25 36.54 0.96 -32.18
N ALA A 26 37.64 1.46 -32.72
CA ALA A 26 37.86 2.87 -32.98
C ALA A 26 37.03 3.33 -34.20
N GLY A 27 36.27 4.41 -34.02
CA GLY A 27 35.59 5.15 -35.08
C GLY A 27 35.52 6.61 -34.67
N VAL A 28 36.62 7.34 -34.89
CA VAL A 28 36.79 8.75 -34.55
C VAL A 28 36.13 9.61 -35.63
N HIS A 29 35.08 10.35 -35.28
CA HIS A 29 34.66 11.53 -36.06
C HIS A 29 34.85 12.80 -35.22
N GLN A 30 35.94 13.48 -35.55
CA GLN A 30 36.37 14.76 -35.03
C GLN A 30 35.68 15.86 -35.86
N TRP A 31 34.85 16.69 -35.22
CA TRP A 31 34.35 17.92 -35.83
C TRP A 31 35.29 19.07 -35.47
N SER A 32 35.88 19.70 -36.49
CA SER A 32 36.56 21.00 -36.40
C SER A 32 35.82 22.02 -37.30
N PRO A 33 35.89 23.32 -36.96
CA PRO A 33 35.13 24.36 -37.64
C PRO A 33 35.91 24.88 -38.86
N SER A 34 35.21 25.06 -39.98
CA SER A 34 35.77 25.71 -41.17
C SER A 34 35.05 27.03 -41.45
N LEU A 35 35.87 28.08 -41.37
CA LEU A 35 35.68 29.44 -41.84
C LEU A 35 35.47 29.52 -43.37
N GLU A 36 34.67 30.52 -43.75
CA GLU A 36 34.91 31.46 -44.86
C GLU A 36 34.79 30.98 -46.31
N LYS A 37 33.85 31.59 -47.06
CA LYS A 37 34.16 32.40 -48.27
C LYS A 37 32.91 33.05 -48.86
N ASN A 38 32.96 34.37 -49.02
CA ASN A 38 32.15 35.15 -49.96
C ASN A 38 32.45 34.71 -51.41
N PRO A 39 31.51 34.96 -52.32
CA PRO A 39 31.90 35.61 -53.57
C PRO A 39 31.04 36.84 -53.91
N LEU A 40 31.76 37.83 -54.44
CA LEU A 40 31.27 39.04 -55.08
C LEU A 40 30.53 38.73 -56.40
N LEU A 41 29.55 39.61 -56.66
CA LEU A 41 29.19 40.28 -57.92
C LEU A 41 29.65 39.66 -59.24
N ASP A 42 28.66 39.32 -60.08
CA ASP A 42 28.65 39.71 -61.49
C ASP A 42 27.20 40.04 -61.90
N GLY A 43 27.04 41.14 -62.63
CA GLY A 43 25.76 41.61 -63.15
C GLY A 43 25.60 41.31 -64.64
N ASN A 44 24.36 41.18 -65.09
CA ASN A 44 23.86 41.93 -66.24
C ASN A 44 22.31 41.90 -66.27
N PRO A 45 21.66 42.94 -66.83
CA PRO A 45 20.22 43.16 -66.77
C PRO A 45 19.51 42.61 -68.02
N GLU A 46 18.18 42.52 -67.91
CA GLU A 46 17.16 42.69 -68.95
C GLU A 46 16.03 41.67 -68.86
N GLN A 47 14.82 42.25 -68.85
CA GLN A 47 13.56 41.71 -69.40
C GLN A 47 12.94 40.54 -68.59
N THR A 48 11.66 40.55 -68.20
CA THR A 48 10.50 41.25 -68.78
C THR A 48 9.35 41.29 -67.77
N LEU A 49 8.65 42.41 -67.85
CA LEU A 49 7.35 42.74 -67.29
C LEU A 49 6.32 41.58 -67.45
N LYS A 50 5.86 40.99 -66.34
CA LYS A 50 4.56 40.27 -66.24
C LYS A 50 4.03 40.31 -64.80
N THR A 51 3.72 41.52 -64.37
CA THR A 51 2.84 41.82 -63.24
C THR A 51 1.41 41.82 -63.74
N SER A 52 0.55 40.98 -63.14
CA SER A 52 -0.90 41.23 -62.92
C SER A 52 -1.75 39.94 -62.75
N ASP A 53 -1.28 38.88 -62.09
CA ASP A 53 -2.20 37.78 -61.69
C ASP A 53 -1.83 37.02 -60.40
N SER A 54 -0.61 37.14 -59.89
CA SER A 54 -0.18 36.46 -58.65
C SER A 54 -0.58 37.17 -57.35
N THR A 55 -1.22 38.34 -57.43
CA THR A 55 -1.66 39.10 -56.25
C THR A 55 -3.03 38.68 -55.73
N MET A 56 -3.91 38.07 -56.53
CA MET A 56 -5.23 37.63 -56.02
C MET A 56 -5.15 36.33 -55.19
N GLU A 57 -4.32 35.35 -55.59
CA GLU A 57 -4.16 34.09 -54.85
C GLU A 57 -3.43 34.28 -53.50
N ALA A 58 -2.42 35.16 -53.44
CA ALA A 58 -1.70 35.45 -52.19
C ALA A 58 -2.57 36.17 -51.14
N ILE A 59 -3.63 36.87 -51.57
CA ILE A 59 -4.57 37.58 -50.70
C ILE A 59 -5.64 36.63 -50.14
N GLU A 60 -6.07 35.62 -50.90
CA GLU A 60 -7.07 34.64 -50.45
C GLU A 60 -6.50 33.66 -49.40
N VAL A 61 -5.23 33.25 -49.55
CA VAL A 61 -4.52 32.39 -48.59
C VAL A 61 -4.29 33.09 -47.23
N LYS A 62 -4.16 34.41 -47.20
CA LYS A 62 -3.99 35.18 -45.95
C LYS A 62 -5.31 35.44 -45.21
N TYR A 63 -6.44 35.52 -45.91
CA TYR A 63 -7.74 35.84 -45.31
C TYR A 63 -8.24 34.75 -44.35
N THR A 64 -7.87 33.48 -44.60
CA THR A 64 -8.26 32.30 -43.81
C THR A 64 -7.43 32.07 -42.54
N ARG A 65 -6.31 32.78 -42.33
CA ARG A 65 -5.36 32.49 -41.23
C ARG A 65 -5.79 33.03 -39.86
N ARG A 66 -6.55 34.15 -39.79
CA ARG A 66 -6.92 34.81 -38.52
C ARG A 66 -8.29 34.42 -37.94
N LEU A 67 -9.23 33.91 -38.74
CA LEU A 67 -10.49 33.36 -38.22
C LEU A 67 -10.29 31.99 -37.53
N LYS A 68 -9.18 31.30 -37.84
CA LYS A 68 -8.85 29.98 -37.28
C LYS A 68 -8.36 30.03 -35.82
N TRP A 69 -7.74 31.13 -35.38
CA TRP A 69 -7.15 31.20 -34.03
C TRP A 69 -8.19 31.12 -32.90
N PRO A 70 -9.32 31.86 -32.91
CA PRO A 70 -10.38 31.71 -31.91
C PRO A 70 -10.91 30.28 -31.82
N LEU A 71 -11.15 29.65 -32.97
CA LEU A 71 -11.61 28.26 -33.04
C LEU A 71 -10.54 27.29 -32.51
N ALA A 72 -9.27 27.51 -32.84
CA ALA A 72 -8.16 26.70 -32.34
C ALA A 72 -8.00 26.81 -30.81
N VAL A 73 -8.15 28.01 -30.24
CA VAL A 73 -8.12 28.21 -28.78
C VAL A 73 -9.29 27.50 -28.12
N ILE A 74 -10.53 27.69 -28.62
CA ILE A 74 -11.71 27.06 -28.04
C ILE A 74 -11.59 25.54 -28.12
N PHE A 75 -11.23 25.00 -29.29
CA PHE A 75 -11.06 23.57 -29.51
C PHE A 75 -9.94 22.99 -28.64
N GLY A 76 -8.76 23.62 -28.64
CA GLY A 76 -7.61 23.14 -27.87
C GLY A 76 -7.85 23.15 -26.36
N GLN A 77 -8.44 24.22 -25.82
CA GLN A 77 -8.78 24.30 -24.39
C GLN A 77 -9.90 23.33 -24.01
N SER A 78 -10.90 23.15 -24.89
CA SER A 78 -11.96 22.15 -24.67
C SER A 78 -11.40 20.73 -24.69
N LEU A 79 -10.43 20.43 -25.56
CA LEU A 79 -9.77 19.13 -25.61
C LEU A 79 -8.99 18.85 -24.33
N LEU A 80 -8.24 19.83 -23.83
CA LEU A 80 -7.49 19.70 -22.56
C LEU A 80 -8.43 19.49 -21.37
N LEU A 81 -9.54 20.24 -21.31
CA LEU A 81 -10.58 20.06 -20.31
C LEU A 81 -11.23 18.69 -20.40
N ALA A 82 -11.58 18.23 -21.60
CA ALA A 82 -12.16 16.92 -21.82
C ALA A 82 -11.21 15.80 -21.40
N LEU A 83 -9.90 15.96 -21.64
CA LEU A 83 -8.87 15.02 -21.21
C LEU A 83 -8.76 14.98 -19.68
N SER A 84 -8.65 16.14 -19.01
CA SER A 84 -8.51 16.19 -17.55
C SER A 84 -9.75 15.68 -16.82
N TRP A 85 -10.94 16.15 -17.22
CA TRP A 85 -12.20 15.73 -16.60
C TRP A 85 -12.58 14.31 -16.99
N GLY A 86 -12.30 13.89 -18.23
CA GLY A 86 -12.52 12.52 -18.68
C GLY A 86 -11.68 11.53 -17.89
N PHE A 87 -10.42 11.86 -17.61
CA PHE A 87 -9.56 11.06 -16.76
C PHE A 87 -10.10 10.94 -15.33
N VAL A 88 -10.46 12.06 -14.69
CA VAL A 88 -11.03 12.04 -13.33
C VAL A 88 -12.38 11.31 -13.31
N ALA A 89 -13.24 11.52 -14.29
CA ALA A 89 -14.51 10.80 -14.42
C ALA A 89 -14.30 9.28 -14.57
N ALA A 90 -13.30 8.85 -15.35
CA ALA A 90 -12.95 7.44 -15.49
C ALA A 90 -12.46 6.83 -14.16
N THR A 91 -11.59 7.53 -13.43
CA THR A 91 -11.12 7.08 -12.10
C THR A 91 -12.27 7.02 -11.09
N ARG A 92 -13.21 7.98 -11.12
CA ARG A 92 -14.40 7.99 -10.27
C ARG A 92 -15.35 6.84 -10.59
N ALA A 93 -15.61 6.58 -11.87
CA ALA A 93 -16.54 5.54 -12.30
C ALA A 93 -16.04 4.13 -11.95
N ARG A 94 -14.72 3.91 -11.97
CA ARG A 94 -14.10 2.62 -11.63
C ARG A 94 -13.66 2.51 -10.17
N GLY A 95 -13.60 3.62 -9.44
CA GLY A 95 -13.09 3.73 -8.06
C GLY A 95 -11.57 3.58 -7.99
N GLN A 96 -11.05 2.46 -8.50
CA GLN A 96 -9.64 2.13 -8.60
C GLN A 96 -9.34 1.59 -10.00
N ILE A 97 -8.24 2.05 -10.60
CA ILE A 97 -7.74 1.58 -11.89
C ILE A 97 -6.34 1.03 -11.66
N THR A 98 -6.19 -0.29 -11.72
CA THR A 98 -4.90 -0.97 -11.62
C THR A 98 -4.18 -0.98 -12.96
N LEU A 99 -2.85 -0.92 -12.93
CA LEU A 99 -2.02 -1.06 -14.12
C LEU A 99 -1.79 -2.52 -14.51
N ASN A 100 -1.47 -2.73 -15.79
CA ASN A 100 -1.00 -4.01 -16.28
C ASN A 100 0.37 -4.35 -15.63
N ILE A 101 0.62 -5.64 -15.35
CA ILE A 101 1.86 -6.17 -14.75
C ILE A 101 3.12 -5.59 -15.36
N VAL A 102 3.23 -5.57 -16.69
CA VAL A 102 4.46 -5.11 -17.37
C VAL A 102 4.76 -3.64 -17.07
N VAL A 103 3.70 -2.83 -16.99
CA VAL A 103 3.83 -1.39 -16.71
C VAL A 103 4.09 -1.15 -15.22
N ALA A 104 3.40 -1.87 -14.35
CA ALA A 104 3.59 -1.77 -12.91
C ALA A 104 5.01 -2.21 -12.49
N GLU A 105 5.54 -3.27 -13.10
CA GLU A 105 6.91 -3.73 -12.90
C GLU A 105 7.92 -2.70 -13.43
N ALA A 106 7.69 -2.14 -14.62
CA ALA A 106 8.54 -1.08 -15.17
C ALA A 106 8.55 0.18 -14.27
N LEU A 107 7.40 0.54 -13.69
CA LEU A 107 7.29 1.65 -12.73
C LEU A 107 8.07 1.38 -11.44
N GLN A 108 7.99 0.15 -10.91
CA GLN A 108 8.74 -0.23 -9.71
C GLN A 108 10.25 -0.26 -9.98
N ARG A 109 10.66 -0.75 -11.14
CA ARG A 109 12.08 -0.90 -11.50
C ARG A 109 12.75 0.43 -11.84
N TYR A 110 12.01 1.38 -12.44
CA TYR A 110 12.54 2.66 -12.90
C TYR A 110 11.71 3.87 -12.43
N PRO A 111 11.52 4.07 -11.10
CA PRO A 111 10.61 5.10 -10.58
C PRO A 111 11.01 6.52 -11.00
N ARG A 112 12.32 6.80 -11.06
CA ARG A 112 12.83 8.12 -11.49
C ARG A 112 12.56 8.39 -12.98
N GLY A 113 12.73 7.37 -13.82
CA GLY A 113 12.54 7.49 -15.26
C GLY A 113 11.07 7.71 -15.62
N THR A 114 10.17 6.99 -14.95
CA THR A 114 8.74 7.14 -15.17
C THR A 114 8.22 8.48 -14.68
N THR A 115 8.61 8.94 -13.48
CA THR A 115 8.29 10.30 -13.03
C THR A 115 8.77 11.35 -14.02
N TYR A 116 10.01 11.24 -14.51
CA TYR A 116 10.55 12.17 -15.52
C TYR A 116 9.69 12.22 -16.80
N VAL A 117 9.29 11.06 -17.34
CA VAL A 117 8.44 11.00 -18.54
C VAL A 117 7.09 11.67 -18.30
N PHE A 118 6.43 11.38 -17.17
CA PHE A 118 5.14 12.01 -16.87
C PHE A 118 5.27 13.52 -16.64
N THR A 119 6.35 13.98 -15.98
CA THR A 119 6.62 15.41 -15.81
C THR A 119 6.87 16.10 -17.15
N LEU A 120 7.54 15.45 -18.10
CA LEU A 120 7.76 16.00 -19.45
C LEU A 120 6.43 16.14 -20.20
N VAL A 121 5.58 15.11 -20.18
CA VAL A 121 4.23 15.17 -20.77
C VAL A 121 3.39 16.27 -20.10
N ALA A 122 3.40 16.35 -18.77
CA ALA A 122 2.71 17.38 -18.00
C ALA A 122 3.17 18.79 -18.37
N THR A 123 4.48 18.98 -18.52
CA THR A 123 5.08 20.26 -18.95
C THR A 123 4.62 20.59 -20.37
N GLY A 124 4.65 19.63 -21.29
CA GLY A 124 4.17 19.82 -22.67
C GLY A 124 2.70 20.26 -22.74
N LEU A 125 1.82 19.61 -21.97
CA LEU A 125 0.40 19.98 -21.89
C LEU A 125 0.20 21.37 -21.27
N SER A 126 0.95 21.69 -20.21
CA SER A 126 0.90 23.00 -19.55
C SER A 126 1.44 24.12 -20.45
N THR A 127 2.54 23.90 -21.17
CA THR A 127 3.09 24.85 -22.15
C THR A 127 2.12 25.05 -23.31
N PHE A 128 1.49 23.98 -23.81
CA PHE A 128 0.48 24.08 -24.87
C PHE A 128 -0.75 24.88 -24.42
N SER A 129 -1.29 24.59 -23.24
CA SER A 129 -2.38 25.36 -22.61
C SER A 129 -2.02 26.84 -22.43
N SER A 130 -0.82 27.10 -21.91
CA SER A 130 -0.24 28.43 -21.74
C SER A 130 -0.13 29.19 -23.05
N TYR A 131 0.35 28.53 -24.10
CA TYR A 131 0.43 29.10 -25.44
C TYR A 131 -0.96 29.48 -25.99
N LEU A 132 -1.97 28.62 -25.81
CA LEU A 132 -3.35 28.93 -26.20
C LEU A 132 -3.92 30.12 -25.41
N LEU A 133 -3.61 30.24 -24.12
CA LEU A 133 -3.97 31.41 -23.31
C LEU A 133 -3.30 32.69 -23.86
N SER A 134 -2.01 32.65 -24.19
CA SER A 134 -1.33 33.80 -24.79
C SER A 134 -1.96 34.21 -26.12
N GLN A 135 -2.33 33.24 -26.97
CA GLN A 135 -3.05 33.51 -28.22
C GLN A 135 -4.46 34.08 -27.97
N ALA A 136 -5.16 33.60 -26.95
CA ALA A 136 -6.46 34.12 -26.51
C ALA A 136 -6.35 35.61 -26.15
N VAL A 137 -5.36 35.95 -25.31
CA VAL A 137 -5.13 37.32 -24.86
C VAL A 137 -4.72 38.22 -26.02
N ARG A 138 -3.82 37.79 -26.90
CA ARG A 138 -3.46 38.55 -28.12
C ARG A 138 -4.67 38.83 -28.99
N HIS A 139 -5.53 37.83 -29.19
CA HIS A 139 -6.76 38.01 -29.96
C HIS A 139 -7.69 39.04 -29.31
N ALA A 140 -7.90 38.92 -27.99
CA ALA A 140 -8.71 39.87 -27.23
C ALA A 140 -8.17 41.28 -27.33
N VAL A 141 -6.85 41.47 -27.18
CA VAL A 141 -6.17 42.77 -27.30
C VAL A 141 -6.41 43.41 -28.67
N VAL A 142 -6.25 42.65 -29.76
CA VAL A 142 -6.55 43.15 -31.12
C VAL A 142 -8.01 43.58 -31.26
N MET A 143 -8.94 42.83 -30.66
CA MET A 143 -10.36 43.17 -30.68
C MET A 143 -10.69 44.40 -29.83
N TYR A 144 -10.04 44.55 -28.68
CA TYR A 144 -10.23 45.70 -27.78
C TYR A 144 -9.65 46.99 -28.35
N LEU A 145 -8.52 46.93 -29.07
CA LEU A 145 -7.91 48.09 -29.74
C LEU A 145 -8.79 48.73 -30.82
N LYS A 146 -9.92 48.10 -31.20
CA LYS A 146 -10.96 48.74 -32.02
C LYS A 146 -11.69 49.88 -31.32
N ARG A 147 -11.60 49.93 -29.99
CA ARG A 147 -12.12 51.01 -29.14
C ARG A 147 -10.98 51.68 -28.40
N PRO A 148 -11.15 52.94 -27.96
CA PRO A 148 -10.11 53.64 -27.21
C PRO A 148 -9.87 52.92 -25.88
N VAL A 149 -8.71 52.26 -25.77
CA VAL A 149 -8.26 51.52 -24.58
C VAL A 149 -7.12 52.30 -23.95
N ALA A 150 -7.12 52.43 -22.62
CA ALA A 150 -6.01 53.06 -21.91
C ALA A 150 -4.70 52.28 -22.14
N LEU A 151 -3.59 52.99 -22.35
CA LEU A 151 -2.29 52.38 -22.59
C LEU A 151 -1.86 51.47 -21.44
N SER A 152 -2.22 51.82 -20.20
CA SER A 152 -2.01 50.97 -19.03
C SER A 152 -2.71 49.61 -19.16
N SER A 153 -4.01 49.57 -19.49
CA SER A 153 -4.75 48.31 -19.69
C SER A 153 -4.19 47.47 -20.84
N PHE A 154 -3.69 48.13 -21.89
CA PHE A 154 -3.02 47.47 -23.00
C PHE A 154 -1.70 46.80 -22.57
N ASP A 155 -0.88 47.51 -21.79
CA ASP A 155 0.37 47.00 -21.23
C ASP A 155 0.14 45.84 -20.25
N PHE A 156 -0.90 45.93 -19.39
CA PHE A 156 -1.32 44.84 -18.51
C PHE A 156 -1.72 43.60 -19.31
N ALA A 157 -2.53 43.74 -20.35
CA ALA A 157 -2.93 42.62 -21.20
C ALA A 157 -1.75 41.99 -21.94
N LEU A 158 -0.81 42.82 -22.41
CA LEU A 158 0.45 42.38 -23.02
C LEU A 158 1.32 41.58 -22.05
N SER A 159 1.40 42.02 -20.80
CA SER A 159 2.17 41.34 -19.76
C SER A 159 1.53 40.02 -19.34
N ILE A 160 0.19 39.95 -19.26
CA ILE A 160 -0.53 38.67 -19.06
C ILE A 160 -0.25 37.70 -20.21
N SER A 161 -0.24 38.19 -21.46
CA SER A 161 0.11 37.39 -22.65
C SER A 161 1.55 36.86 -22.61
N LYS A 162 2.48 37.62 -22.03
CA LYS A 162 3.88 37.22 -21.80
C LYS A 162 4.10 36.38 -20.55
N GLN A 163 3.07 36.15 -19.75
CA GLN A 163 3.15 35.44 -18.46
C GLN A 163 4.14 36.09 -17.49
N SER A 164 4.28 37.41 -17.53
CA SER A 164 5.18 38.16 -16.63
C SER A 164 4.42 38.76 -15.46
N LEU A 165 5.00 38.69 -14.26
CA LEU A 165 4.52 39.45 -13.11
C LEU A 165 4.82 40.94 -13.31
N ILE A 166 3.81 41.78 -13.06
CA ILE A 166 3.98 43.24 -13.05
C ILE A 166 3.92 43.69 -11.60
N PHE A 167 4.97 44.35 -11.16
CA PHE A 167 5.01 45.03 -9.87
C PHE A 167 4.93 46.53 -10.11
N ASP A 168 3.71 47.02 -10.31
CA ASP A 168 3.45 48.46 -10.32
C ASP A 168 2.99 48.89 -8.93
N GLN A 169 3.66 49.89 -8.35
CA GLN A 169 3.40 50.35 -6.98
C GLN A 169 2.18 51.26 -6.88
N GLU A 170 1.58 51.68 -8.00
CA GLU A 170 0.41 52.55 -8.00
C GLU A 170 -0.88 51.80 -7.59
N PHE A 171 -1.59 52.30 -6.57
CA PHE A 171 -2.82 51.72 -6.03
C PHE A 171 -3.94 51.51 -7.08
N GLN A 172 -3.94 52.25 -8.19
CA GLN A 172 -4.94 52.10 -9.27
C GLN A 172 -4.71 50.85 -10.14
N ALA A 173 -3.51 50.26 -10.10
CA ALA A 173 -3.15 49.05 -10.82
C ALA A 173 -3.41 47.75 -10.04
N LEU A 174 -3.77 47.84 -8.75
CA LEU A 174 -3.84 46.71 -7.83
C LEU A 174 -4.76 45.55 -8.32
N PRO A 175 -5.95 45.80 -8.91
CA PRO A 175 -6.77 44.73 -9.49
C PRO A 175 -6.13 44.02 -10.69
N TRP A 176 -5.37 44.76 -11.51
CA TRP A 176 -4.67 44.20 -12.67
C TRP A 176 -3.45 43.39 -12.25
N VAL A 177 -2.71 43.87 -11.26
CA VAL A 177 -1.60 43.13 -10.63
C VAL A 177 -2.12 41.83 -10.03
N PHE A 178 -3.24 41.88 -9.28
CA PHE A 178 -3.86 40.68 -8.72
C PHE A 178 -4.29 39.70 -9.81
N THR A 179 -4.93 40.19 -10.89
CA THR A 179 -5.34 39.35 -12.02
C THR A 179 -4.14 38.70 -12.70
N ALA A 180 -3.09 39.47 -13.00
CA ALA A 180 -1.85 38.95 -13.58
C ALA A 180 -1.18 37.91 -12.68
N ALA A 181 -1.15 38.15 -11.36
CA ALA A 181 -0.65 37.19 -10.39
C ALA A 181 -1.48 35.89 -10.39
N VAL A 182 -2.81 35.98 -10.40
CA VAL A 182 -3.69 34.79 -10.46
C VAL A 182 -3.44 33.98 -11.74
N PHE A 183 -3.33 34.62 -12.90
CA PHE A 183 -3.00 33.92 -14.15
C PHE A 183 -1.60 33.31 -14.13
N TYR A 184 -0.62 34.02 -13.58
CA TYR A 184 0.75 33.52 -13.41
C TYR A 184 0.81 32.29 -12.50
N PHE A 185 0.18 32.34 -11.33
CA PHE A 185 0.12 31.20 -10.42
C PHE A 185 -0.69 30.05 -11.01
N ALA A 186 -1.84 30.33 -11.65
CA ALA A 186 -2.64 29.28 -12.27
C ALA A 186 -1.87 28.57 -13.39
N THR A 187 -1.12 29.30 -14.23
CA THR A 187 -0.31 28.72 -15.31
C THR A 187 0.85 27.88 -14.79
N ILE A 188 1.56 28.33 -13.75
CA ILE A 188 2.62 27.52 -13.10
C ILE A 188 2.04 26.28 -12.43
N GLN A 189 0.90 26.43 -11.73
CA GLN A 189 0.24 25.30 -11.07
C GLN A 189 -0.28 24.26 -12.05
N GLN A 190 -0.54 24.59 -13.32
CA GLN A 190 -0.95 23.59 -14.31
C GLN A 190 0.07 22.47 -14.46
N THR A 191 1.37 22.78 -14.49
CA THR A 191 2.41 21.74 -14.60
C THR A 191 2.36 20.80 -13.41
N SER A 192 2.26 21.37 -12.20
CA SER A 192 2.10 20.59 -10.96
C SER A 192 0.81 19.75 -10.97
N SER A 193 -0.29 20.30 -11.48
CA SER A 193 -1.55 19.58 -11.57
C SER A 193 -1.48 18.38 -12.50
N TRP A 194 -0.94 18.56 -13.71
CA TRP A 194 -0.76 17.46 -14.66
C TRP A 194 0.26 16.43 -14.16
N SER A 195 1.35 16.87 -13.52
CA SER A 195 2.38 15.98 -12.99
C SER A 195 1.94 15.20 -11.75
N THR A 196 0.86 15.60 -11.09
CA THR A 196 0.27 14.82 -9.99
C THR A 196 -0.93 14.00 -10.46
N LEU A 197 -1.68 14.49 -11.46
CA LEU A 197 -2.87 13.81 -11.97
C LEU A 197 -2.52 12.58 -12.83
N LEU A 198 -1.48 12.67 -13.65
CA LEU A 198 -1.15 11.62 -14.63
C LEU A 198 -0.37 10.43 -14.06
N PRO A 199 0.67 10.61 -13.21
CA PRO A 199 1.41 9.47 -12.72
C PRO A 199 0.52 8.55 -11.88
N PRO A 200 0.70 7.23 -12.01
CA PRO A 200 0.09 6.29 -11.11
C PRO A 200 0.72 6.40 -9.72
N ILE A 201 -0.07 6.16 -8.70
CA ILE A 201 0.34 6.09 -7.30
C ILE A 201 0.26 4.65 -6.81
N SER A 202 0.90 4.36 -5.67
CA SER A 202 0.69 3.09 -4.98
C SER A 202 -0.70 3.08 -4.36
N ILE A 203 -1.55 2.17 -4.79
CA ILE A 203 -2.92 1.97 -4.30
C ILE A 203 -3.02 0.63 -3.59
N GLN A 204 -3.85 0.57 -2.55
CA GLN A 204 -4.22 -0.68 -1.90
C GLN A 204 -5.53 -1.19 -2.49
N VAL A 205 -5.50 -2.40 -3.02
CA VAL A 205 -6.65 -3.08 -3.61
C VAL A 205 -7.11 -4.16 -2.64
N ALA A 206 -8.31 -3.98 -2.08
CA ALA A 206 -8.96 -4.95 -1.23
C ALA A 206 -9.76 -5.94 -2.10
N THR A 207 -9.37 -7.21 -2.07
CA THR A 207 -10.05 -8.31 -2.77
C THR A 207 -10.72 -9.21 -1.74
N PRO A 208 -12.05 -9.43 -1.82
CA PRO A 208 -12.72 -10.33 -0.90
C PRO A 208 -12.30 -11.78 -1.14
N LEU A 209 -11.99 -12.47 -0.05
CA LEU A 209 -11.77 -13.91 0.01
C LEU A 209 -13.03 -14.58 0.53
N GLU A 210 -13.42 -15.67 -0.12
CA GLU A 210 -14.51 -16.53 0.32
C GLU A 210 -14.05 -17.98 0.31
N GLY A 211 -14.59 -18.74 1.26
CA GLY A 211 -14.15 -20.10 1.51
C GLY A 211 -15.15 -20.94 2.29
N LYS A 212 -14.74 -22.17 2.60
CA LYS A 212 -15.49 -23.13 3.44
C LYS A 212 -14.56 -23.88 4.39
N GLU A 213 -14.56 -23.61 5.68
CA GLU A 213 -13.79 -24.44 6.61
C GLU A 213 -14.66 -25.49 7.32
N LEU A 214 -14.00 -26.45 7.96
CA LEU A 214 -14.63 -27.39 8.89
C LEU A 214 -15.24 -26.64 10.08
N ASP A 215 -16.55 -26.83 10.29
CA ASP A 215 -17.28 -26.27 11.42
C ASP A 215 -17.20 -27.20 12.63
N MET A 216 -16.32 -26.83 13.54
CA MET A 216 -16.06 -27.58 14.76
C MET A 216 -17.22 -27.50 15.76
N THR A 217 -18.29 -26.76 15.49
CA THR A 217 -19.45 -26.62 16.40
C THR A 217 -20.66 -27.45 15.99
N THR A 218 -20.58 -28.20 14.89
CA THR A 218 -21.69 -28.98 14.36
C THR A 218 -21.77 -30.37 14.97
N ASP A 219 -22.98 -30.85 15.27
CA ASP A 219 -23.21 -32.22 15.76
C ASP A 219 -22.66 -33.29 14.79
N ALA A 220 -22.71 -33.00 13.48
CA ALA A 220 -22.15 -33.86 12.46
C ALA A 220 -20.63 -34.04 12.62
N PHE A 221 -19.90 -32.95 12.91
CA PHE A 221 -18.48 -33.00 13.19
C PHE A 221 -18.19 -33.80 14.47
N HIS A 222 -18.94 -33.54 15.55
CA HIS A 222 -18.75 -34.25 16.83
C HIS A 222 -19.00 -35.75 16.71
N SER A 223 -20.08 -36.14 16.03
CA SER A 223 -20.40 -37.54 15.77
C SER A 223 -19.28 -38.23 15.00
N ARG A 224 -18.82 -37.61 13.90
CA ARG A 224 -17.73 -38.15 13.07
C ARG A 224 -16.41 -38.25 13.85
N PHE A 225 -16.06 -37.24 14.63
CA PHE A 225 -14.84 -37.23 15.42
C PHE A 225 -14.87 -38.33 16.49
N ASN A 226 -15.99 -38.49 17.19
CA ASN A 226 -16.16 -39.52 18.21
C ASN A 226 -16.07 -40.92 17.60
N ASP A 227 -16.65 -41.14 16.43
CA ASP A 227 -16.51 -42.40 15.70
C ASP A 227 -15.05 -42.69 15.34
N LEU A 228 -14.30 -41.69 14.88
CA LEU A 228 -12.87 -41.85 14.59
C LEU A 228 -12.07 -42.18 15.85
N TRP A 229 -12.36 -41.51 16.97
CA TRP A 229 -11.65 -41.75 18.23
C TRP A 229 -11.94 -43.14 18.82
N LEU A 230 -13.21 -43.56 18.83
CA LEU A 230 -13.63 -44.81 19.47
C LEU A 230 -13.44 -46.04 18.58
N ASN A 231 -13.64 -45.91 17.27
CA ASN A 231 -13.71 -47.07 16.37
C ASN A 231 -12.47 -47.24 15.48
N THR A 232 -11.58 -46.25 15.38
CA THR A 232 -10.39 -46.34 14.53
C THR A 232 -9.11 -46.18 15.33
N THR A 233 -8.19 -47.15 15.20
CA THR A 233 -6.81 -47.01 15.68
C THR A 233 -6.05 -45.91 14.94
N THR A 234 -6.59 -45.44 13.81
CA THR A 234 -5.98 -44.44 12.94
C THR A 234 -5.78 -43.10 13.62
N LEU A 235 -6.80 -42.57 14.29
CA LEU A 235 -6.70 -41.27 14.98
C LEU A 235 -5.70 -41.31 16.13
N TYR A 236 -5.76 -42.38 16.92
CA TYR A 236 -4.78 -42.65 17.98
C TYR A 236 -3.36 -42.73 17.40
N SER A 237 -3.15 -43.54 16.36
CA SER A 237 -1.84 -43.70 15.73
C SER A 237 -1.31 -42.41 15.10
N PHE A 238 -2.19 -41.54 14.59
CA PHE A 238 -1.79 -40.26 14.04
C PHE A 238 -1.25 -39.33 15.12
N VAL A 239 -1.97 -39.20 16.24
CA VAL A 239 -1.53 -38.41 17.39
C VAL A 239 -0.24 -38.99 18.00
N ASP A 240 -0.19 -40.32 18.13
CA ASP A 240 0.91 -41.05 18.76
C ASP A 240 2.18 -41.12 17.90
N SER A 241 2.11 -41.09 16.56
CA SER A 241 3.30 -41.30 15.72
C SER A 241 3.66 -40.12 14.82
N ALA A 242 2.67 -39.43 14.25
CA ALA A 242 2.93 -38.37 13.26
C ALA A 242 3.20 -37.01 13.93
N LEU A 243 2.56 -36.74 15.07
CA LEU A 243 2.60 -35.41 15.70
C LEU A 243 3.68 -35.24 16.77
N LEU A 244 4.22 -36.32 17.34
CA LEU A 244 5.15 -36.28 18.49
C LEU A 244 6.27 -35.24 18.36
N SER A 245 6.97 -35.23 17.24
CA SER A 245 8.13 -34.34 17.03
C SER A 245 7.73 -32.86 16.93
N ILE A 246 6.51 -32.58 16.46
CA ILE A 246 6.01 -31.21 16.26
C ILE A 246 5.25 -30.71 17.49
N ILE A 247 4.72 -31.62 18.32
CA ILE A 247 4.10 -31.30 19.61
C ILE A 247 5.09 -30.52 20.50
N ASP A 248 6.30 -31.03 20.71
CA ASP A 248 7.31 -30.31 21.52
C ASP A 248 7.69 -28.95 20.90
N ALA A 249 7.87 -28.90 19.58
CA ALA A 249 8.18 -27.66 18.88
C ALA A 249 7.06 -26.61 19.02
N SER A 250 5.80 -27.02 18.97
CA SER A 250 4.64 -26.12 19.08
C SER A 250 4.49 -25.55 20.49
N GLY A 251 4.59 -26.39 21.53
CA GLY A 251 4.57 -25.95 22.92
C GLY A 251 5.75 -25.05 23.24
N SER A 252 6.95 -25.44 22.81
CA SER A 252 8.18 -24.66 23.00
C SER A 252 8.11 -23.30 22.30
N THR A 253 7.49 -23.23 21.11
CA THR A 253 7.31 -21.97 20.36
C THR A 253 6.45 -20.98 21.16
N ARG A 254 5.32 -21.44 21.71
CA ARG A 254 4.43 -20.61 22.51
C ARG A 254 5.04 -20.20 23.85
N ALA A 255 5.71 -21.14 24.52
CA ALA A 255 6.43 -20.89 25.77
C ALA A 255 7.57 -19.86 25.59
N ASN A 256 8.35 -19.98 24.51
CA ASN A 256 9.39 -19.02 24.14
C ASN A 256 8.80 -17.63 23.92
N TRP A 257 7.70 -17.53 23.17
CA TRP A 257 7.02 -16.26 22.92
C TRP A 257 6.59 -15.58 24.22
N ALA A 258 5.98 -16.33 25.13
CA ALA A 258 5.56 -15.81 26.43
C ALA A 258 6.75 -15.41 27.33
N ALA A 259 7.90 -16.07 27.17
CA ALA A 259 9.16 -15.70 27.81
C ALA A 259 9.90 -14.54 27.11
N GLY A 260 9.35 -13.97 26.04
CA GLY A 260 9.93 -12.83 25.31
C GLY A 260 10.91 -13.20 24.20
N TYR A 261 11.00 -14.48 23.82
CA TYR A 261 11.79 -14.96 22.67
C TYR A 261 10.93 -15.09 21.41
N PRO A 262 11.44 -14.72 20.22
CA PRO A 262 10.72 -15.02 18.98
C PRO A 262 10.61 -16.54 18.82
N GLY A 263 9.40 -17.01 18.58
CA GLY A 263 9.11 -18.42 18.30
C GLY A 263 8.31 -18.54 17.02
N ALA A 264 8.72 -19.46 16.15
CA ALA A 264 8.01 -19.80 14.92
C ALA A 264 7.91 -21.32 14.77
N LEU A 265 6.71 -21.80 14.44
CA LEU A 265 6.43 -23.21 14.17
C LEU A 265 6.26 -23.42 12.68
N ALA A 266 7.02 -24.34 12.09
CA ALA A 266 6.84 -24.74 10.69
C ALA A 266 5.92 -25.96 10.62
N PHE A 267 4.84 -25.87 9.84
CA PHE A 267 3.90 -26.97 9.59
C PHE A 267 3.34 -26.86 8.17
N GLU A 268 3.39 -27.95 7.40
CA GLU A 268 2.85 -28.06 6.03
C GLU A 268 3.30 -26.93 5.07
N GLY A 269 4.54 -26.46 5.24
CA GLY A 269 5.12 -25.38 4.42
C GLY A 269 4.78 -23.96 4.89
N TYR A 270 4.04 -23.81 5.99
CA TYR A 270 3.68 -22.52 6.59
C TYR A 270 4.45 -22.29 7.90
N ALA A 271 4.68 -21.02 8.24
CA ALA A 271 5.29 -20.64 9.52
C ALA A 271 4.29 -19.86 10.38
N TYR A 272 4.00 -20.38 11.56
CA TYR A 272 3.11 -19.77 12.54
C TYR A 272 3.92 -19.01 13.57
N TRP A 273 3.64 -17.73 13.74
CA TRP A 273 4.25 -16.95 14.82
C TRP A 273 3.50 -17.21 16.11
N ASN A 274 4.24 -17.41 17.20
CA ASN A 274 3.70 -17.57 18.55
C ASN A 274 2.90 -18.88 18.74
N SER A 275 1.83 -19.11 17.98
CA SER A 275 1.08 -20.36 17.96
C SER A 275 0.20 -20.46 16.70
N THR A 276 -0.33 -21.64 16.42
CA THR A 276 -1.27 -21.83 15.30
C THR A 276 -2.67 -21.29 15.58
N GLY A 277 -3.03 -21.07 16.85
CA GLY A 277 -4.38 -20.65 17.26
C GLY A 277 -5.48 -21.64 16.88
N GLY A 278 -5.14 -22.88 16.53
CA GLY A 278 -6.09 -23.87 16.05
C GLY A 278 -6.58 -23.66 14.61
N THR A 279 -5.92 -22.81 13.82
CA THR A 279 -6.35 -22.46 12.46
C THR A 279 -5.50 -23.13 11.37
N ILE A 280 -6.15 -23.50 10.27
CA ILE A 280 -5.48 -24.08 9.10
C ILE A 280 -5.00 -22.97 8.15
N PRO A 281 -3.89 -23.15 7.42
CA PRO A 281 -3.42 -22.16 6.49
C PRO A 281 -4.29 -22.11 5.23
N ILE A 282 -4.32 -20.95 4.56
CA ILE A 282 -5.05 -20.78 3.29
C ILE A 282 -4.16 -20.99 2.08
N GLN A 283 -4.70 -21.68 1.08
CA GLN A 283 -4.05 -21.81 -0.21
C GLN A 283 -4.41 -20.58 -1.08
N LEU A 284 -3.47 -19.65 -1.22
CA LEU A 284 -3.65 -18.44 -2.03
C LEU A 284 -3.29 -18.64 -3.51
N TYR A 285 -2.54 -19.70 -3.82
CA TYR A 285 -2.16 -20.08 -5.18
C TYR A 285 -2.26 -21.58 -5.37
N PRO A 286 -2.65 -22.08 -6.56
CA PRO A 286 -2.50 -23.50 -6.91
C PRO A 286 -1.00 -23.83 -7.04
N ALA A 287 -0.31 -24.01 -5.92
CA ALA A 287 1.06 -24.50 -5.92
C ALA A 287 1.06 -25.95 -6.43
N ALA A 288 1.86 -26.22 -7.46
CA ALA A 288 1.91 -27.54 -8.12
C ALA A 288 2.36 -28.69 -7.19
N ASN A 289 2.92 -28.37 -6.02
CA ASN A 289 3.52 -29.35 -5.10
C ASN A 289 2.85 -29.43 -3.72
N ILE A 290 1.87 -28.58 -3.42
CA ILE A 290 1.02 -28.73 -2.22
C ILE A 290 -0.21 -29.46 -2.72
N ALA A 291 -0.36 -30.72 -2.31
CA ALA A 291 -1.40 -31.60 -2.83
C ALA A 291 -2.76 -30.88 -2.79
N GLN A 292 -3.49 -30.93 -3.91
CA GLN A 292 -4.71 -30.18 -4.19
C GLN A 292 -5.91 -30.69 -3.37
N GLY A 293 -5.78 -30.70 -2.05
CA GLY A 293 -6.91 -30.91 -1.16
C GLY A 293 -7.85 -29.71 -1.20
N HIS A 294 -9.09 -29.91 -0.75
CA HIS A 294 -10.15 -28.91 -0.68
C HIS A 294 -9.87 -27.82 0.37
N LEU A 295 -8.69 -27.19 0.31
CA LEU A 295 -8.41 -25.96 1.03
C LEU A 295 -9.15 -24.84 0.31
N PRO A 296 -9.97 -24.07 1.03
CA PRO A 296 -11.19 -23.61 0.43
C PRO A 296 -11.10 -22.12 0.43
N THR A 297 -10.22 -21.54 -0.38
CA THR A 297 -10.23 -20.10 -0.61
C THR A 297 -9.56 -19.80 -1.93
N LEU A 298 -10.37 -19.63 -2.96
CA LEU A 298 -9.92 -18.92 -4.14
C LEU A 298 -10.35 -17.47 -4.00
N PRO A 299 -9.50 -16.51 -4.40
CA PRO A 299 -9.94 -15.15 -4.59
C PRO A 299 -11.19 -15.14 -5.46
N THR A 300 -12.29 -14.56 -4.96
CA THR A 300 -13.55 -14.44 -5.74
C THR A 300 -13.37 -13.61 -7.01
N LYS A 301 -12.32 -12.80 -7.04
CA LYS A 301 -11.86 -12.03 -8.18
C LYS A 301 -10.38 -12.31 -8.41
N PRO A 302 -9.92 -12.33 -9.68
CA PRO A 302 -8.51 -12.48 -9.97
C PRO A 302 -7.72 -11.40 -9.23
N LEU A 303 -6.68 -11.83 -8.52
CA LEU A 303 -5.75 -10.90 -7.88
C LEU A 303 -5.08 -10.03 -8.96
N PRO A 304 -4.65 -8.80 -8.61
CA PRO A 304 -3.82 -8.02 -9.50
C PRO A 304 -2.61 -8.85 -9.93
N SER A 305 -2.33 -8.86 -11.24
CA SER A 305 -1.21 -9.64 -11.79
C SER A 305 0.14 -9.25 -11.18
N PHE A 306 0.24 -8.05 -10.61
CA PHE A 306 1.42 -7.52 -9.95
C PHE A 306 1.05 -6.83 -8.64
N TYR A 307 1.82 -7.11 -7.59
CA TYR A 307 1.70 -6.47 -6.29
C TYR A 307 3.08 -6.34 -5.65
N THR A 308 3.26 -5.27 -4.88
CA THR A 308 4.49 -4.91 -4.16
C THR A 308 4.43 -5.32 -2.69
N SER A 309 3.22 -5.45 -2.15
CA SER A 309 2.98 -6.04 -0.84
C SER A 309 1.70 -6.86 -0.87
N PHE A 310 1.65 -7.86 0.01
CA PHE A 310 0.55 -8.80 0.13
C PHE A 310 0.24 -8.99 1.61
N ASN A 311 -0.98 -8.65 2.02
CA ASN A 311 -1.49 -8.95 3.34
C ASN A 311 -2.88 -9.54 3.19
N ALA A 312 -3.10 -10.78 3.63
CA ALA A 312 -4.43 -11.36 3.70
C ALA A 312 -4.90 -11.45 5.15
N SER A 313 -6.20 -11.33 5.35
CA SER A 313 -6.87 -11.61 6.62
C SER A 313 -8.06 -12.52 6.37
N MET A 314 -8.33 -13.45 7.27
CA MET A 314 -9.47 -14.34 7.18
C MET A 314 -10.03 -14.67 8.55
N HIS A 315 -11.36 -14.73 8.66
CA HIS A 315 -12.04 -15.19 9.85
C HIS A 315 -12.14 -16.72 9.83
N GLN A 316 -11.54 -17.37 10.83
CA GLN A 316 -11.49 -18.82 10.96
C GLN A 316 -11.94 -19.27 12.33
N GLN A 317 -12.28 -20.55 12.44
CA GLN A 317 -12.51 -21.23 13.70
C GLN A 317 -11.20 -21.85 14.16
N GLY A 318 -10.82 -21.57 15.40
CA GLY A 318 -9.64 -22.12 16.06
C GLY A 318 -10.02 -22.89 17.32
N LEU A 319 -9.34 -24.02 17.56
CA LEU A 319 -9.31 -24.67 18.86
C LEU A 319 -8.23 -24.00 19.72
N THR A 320 -8.62 -23.42 20.84
CA THR A 320 -7.69 -22.93 21.88
C THR A 320 -8.10 -23.52 23.21
N THR A 321 -7.37 -23.17 24.27
CA THR A 321 -7.65 -23.62 25.63
C THR A 321 -7.42 -22.54 26.65
N SER A 322 -8.26 -22.52 27.68
CA SER A 322 -7.90 -21.90 28.95
C SER A 322 -7.12 -22.92 29.77
N VAL A 323 -5.84 -22.65 30.02
CA VAL A 323 -4.98 -23.48 30.88
C VAL A 323 -4.67 -22.71 32.15
N SER A 324 -4.86 -23.35 33.29
CA SER A 324 -4.49 -22.81 34.61
C SER A 324 -3.61 -23.83 35.30
N CYS A 325 -2.35 -23.51 35.57
CA CYS A 325 -1.39 -24.40 36.20
C CYS A 325 -1.00 -23.90 37.59
N GLN A 326 -0.84 -24.84 38.52
CA GLN A 326 -0.39 -24.56 39.88
C GLN A 326 0.62 -25.60 40.34
N LEU A 327 1.57 -25.18 41.17
CA LEU A 327 2.42 -26.12 41.90
C LEU A 327 1.63 -26.64 43.10
N GLN A 328 1.47 -27.95 43.17
CA GLN A 328 0.75 -28.63 44.26
C GLN A 328 1.61 -29.75 44.84
N ASN A 329 1.71 -29.79 46.17
CA ASN A 329 2.36 -30.89 46.88
C ASN A 329 1.42 -32.09 46.92
N LEU A 330 1.47 -32.90 45.86
CA LEU A 330 0.66 -34.12 45.74
C LEU A 330 1.27 -35.28 46.53
N ASN A 331 0.41 -36.10 47.14
CA ASN A 331 0.79 -37.30 47.87
C ASN A 331 -0.31 -38.36 47.69
N ALA A 332 -0.20 -39.51 48.37
CA ALA A 332 -1.21 -40.58 48.26
C ALA A 332 -2.62 -40.17 48.76
N ASN A 333 -2.73 -39.07 49.52
CA ASN A 333 -3.98 -38.54 50.08
C ASN A 333 -4.46 -37.25 49.36
N SER A 334 -3.74 -36.75 48.35
CA SER A 334 -4.19 -35.59 47.58
C SER A 334 -5.31 -35.97 46.61
N ASP A 335 -6.00 -34.97 46.06
CA ASP A 335 -6.99 -35.16 45.00
C ASP A 335 -6.56 -34.37 43.75
N PRO A 336 -6.10 -35.04 42.68
CA PRO A 336 -5.93 -36.49 42.55
C PRO A 336 -4.72 -37.01 43.35
N PRO A 337 -4.72 -38.29 43.79
CA PRO A 337 -3.62 -38.86 44.55
C PRO A 337 -2.42 -39.08 43.62
N LEU A 338 -1.21 -38.78 44.08
CA LEU A 338 0.01 -39.11 43.34
C LEU A 338 0.81 -40.15 44.12
N THR A 339 0.96 -41.33 43.54
CA THR A 339 1.89 -42.37 44.00
C THR A 339 3.08 -42.39 43.06
N SER A 340 4.28 -42.65 43.59
CA SER A 340 5.44 -42.90 42.74
C SER A 340 6.24 -44.05 43.31
N VAL A 341 6.46 -45.05 42.47
CA VAL A 341 7.22 -46.25 42.80
C VAL A 341 8.55 -46.15 42.05
N ILE A 342 9.65 -46.32 42.78
CA ILE A 342 10.98 -46.41 42.18
C ILE A 342 11.43 -47.84 42.37
N GLU A 343 11.47 -48.60 41.29
CA GLU A 343 11.98 -49.96 41.29
C GLU A 343 13.39 -49.95 40.68
N PRO A 344 14.43 -50.42 41.40
CA PRO A 344 15.72 -50.66 40.77
C PRO A 344 15.50 -51.71 39.69
N ALA A 345 15.73 -51.32 38.43
CA ALA A 345 15.66 -52.29 37.36
C ALA A 345 16.90 -53.17 37.51
N ASN A 346 16.74 -54.48 37.58
CA ASN A 346 17.86 -55.42 37.43
C ASN A 346 18.40 -55.43 35.98
N LEU A 347 18.33 -54.29 35.30
CA LEU A 347 18.75 -54.05 33.93
C LEU A 347 20.02 -53.20 33.98
N THR A 348 21.14 -53.81 33.59
CA THR A 348 22.39 -53.10 33.34
C THR A 348 22.59 -53.04 31.83
N LEU A 349 22.43 -51.86 31.24
CA LEU A 349 22.79 -51.63 29.84
C LEU A 349 24.15 -50.93 29.84
N SER A 350 25.18 -51.53 29.24
CA SER A 350 26.51 -50.93 29.14
C SER A 350 27.15 -50.54 30.49
N ASN A 351 27.05 -51.38 31.53
CA ASN A 351 27.54 -51.14 32.90
C ASN A 351 26.96 -49.90 33.60
N GLN A 352 25.93 -49.28 33.04
CA GLN A 352 25.16 -48.23 33.68
C GLN A 352 23.91 -48.88 34.29
N PRO A 353 23.57 -48.54 35.53
CA PRO A 353 22.38 -49.07 36.16
C PRO A 353 21.15 -48.23 35.78
N TYR A 354 20.02 -48.89 35.64
CA TYR A 354 18.74 -48.28 35.28
C TYR A 354 17.73 -48.51 36.39
N THR A 355 16.82 -47.55 36.54
CA THR A 355 15.68 -47.61 37.44
C THR A 355 14.41 -47.42 36.64
N ILE A 356 13.39 -48.20 36.96
CA ILE A 356 12.03 -47.97 36.48
C ILE A 356 11.37 -47.05 37.50
N VAL A 357 10.93 -45.89 37.03
CA VAL A 357 10.13 -44.96 37.81
C VAL A 357 8.72 -45.04 37.29
N GLU A 358 7.78 -45.43 38.15
CA GLU A 358 6.37 -45.46 37.82
C GLU A 358 5.65 -44.36 38.58
N ALA A 359 5.08 -43.40 37.85
CA ALA A 359 4.17 -42.42 38.42
C ALA A 359 2.75 -42.94 38.27
N GLY A 360 2.00 -42.95 39.37
CA GLY A 360 0.63 -43.47 39.43
C GLY A 360 -0.34 -42.47 40.05
N SER A 361 -1.60 -42.52 39.62
CA SER A 361 -2.70 -41.75 40.17
C SER A 361 -4.02 -42.52 40.07
N THR A 362 -5.06 -42.04 40.73
CA THR A 362 -6.42 -42.58 40.61
C THR A 362 -7.33 -41.46 40.15
N CYS A 363 -7.77 -41.49 38.88
CA CYS A 363 -8.70 -40.51 38.32
C CYS A 363 -10.08 -41.17 38.19
N ASN A 364 -11.12 -40.57 38.78
CA ASN A 364 -12.50 -41.09 38.73
C ASN A 364 -12.61 -42.58 39.15
N GLY A 365 -11.79 -43.00 40.13
CA GLY A 365 -11.76 -44.38 40.60
C GLY A 365 -11.01 -45.38 39.70
N GLN A 366 -10.43 -44.93 38.58
CA GLN A 366 -9.58 -45.74 37.72
C GLN A 366 -8.10 -45.46 38.01
N PRO A 367 -7.29 -46.49 38.30
CA PRO A 367 -5.86 -46.32 38.45
C PRO A 367 -5.23 -46.04 37.09
N ILE A 368 -4.30 -45.09 37.06
CA ILE A 368 -3.47 -44.76 35.90
C ILE A 368 -2.03 -44.84 36.37
N SER A 369 -1.18 -45.52 35.62
CA SER A 369 0.25 -45.49 35.88
C SER A 369 1.04 -45.56 34.59
N TYR A 370 2.17 -44.86 34.58
CA TYR A 370 3.10 -44.84 33.44
C TYR A 370 4.51 -45.14 33.93
N PRO A 371 5.06 -46.31 33.57
CA PRO A 371 6.44 -46.65 33.87
C PRO A 371 7.37 -45.96 32.88
N VAL A 372 8.37 -45.25 33.39
CA VAL A 372 9.45 -44.66 32.60
C VAL A 372 10.80 -45.21 33.03
N ILE A 373 11.70 -45.41 32.06
CA ILE A 373 13.06 -45.90 32.32
C ILE A 373 13.99 -44.71 32.47
N SER A 374 14.76 -44.68 33.55
CA SER A 374 15.80 -43.69 33.80
C SER A 374 17.13 -44.35 34.13
N GLY A 375 18.24 -43.79 33.65
CA GLY A 375 19.58 -44.20 34.02
C GLY A 375 20.04 -43.46 35.28
N GLY A 376 20.57 -44.22 36.24
CA GLY A 376 20.96 -43.71 37.55
C GLY A 376 20.56 -44.68 38.67
N ASN A 377 21.29 -44.62 39.79
CA ASN A 377 21.02 -45.42 40.99
C ASN A 377 20.38 -44.62 42.12
N ASP A 378 20.46 -43.30 42.04
CA ASP A 378 20.06 -42.42 43.13
C ASP A 378 18.98 -41.45 42.65
N THR A 379 18.04 -41.17 43.55
CA THR A 379 16.92 -40.23 43.43
C THR A 379 17.31 -38.86 42.88
N LEU A 380 18.55 -38.40 43.15
CA LEU A 380 19.08 -37.12 42.65
C LEU A 380 19.62 -37.19 41.21
N THR A 381 19.99 -38.38 40.75
CA THR A 381 20.53 -38.62 39.39
C THR A 381 19.46 -39.01 38.38
N ILE A 382 18.29 -39.44 38.87
CA ILE A 382 17.14 -39.85 38.07
C ILE A 382 16.43 -38.60 37.53
N ASN A 383 16.60 -38.35 36.23
CA ASN A 383 15.92 -37.27 35.52
C ASN A 383 14.73 -37.85 34.76
N THR A 384 13.55 -37.80 35.37
CA THR A 384 12.31 -38.27 34.75
C THR A 384 11.27 -37.18 34.74
N LEU A 385 10.47 -37.17 33.68
CA LEU A 385 9.26 -36.37 33.60
C LEU A 385 8.11 -37.32 33.23
N SER A 386 7.07 -37.31 34.04
CA SER A 386 5.86 -38.12 33.82
C SER A 386 4.64 -37.21 33.75
N ALA A 387 3.70 -37.56 32.88
CA ALA A 387 2.42 -36.89 32.74
C ALA A 387 1.28 -37.87 33.04
N LEU A 388 0.27 -37.44 33.80
CA LEU A 388 -0.91 -38.24 34.12
C LEU A 388 -2.15 -37.41 33.80
N VAL A 389 -3.06 -37.95 33.00
CA VAL A 389 -4.27 -37.24 32.54
C VAL A 389 -5.52 -37.79 33.23
N CYS A 390 -6.34 -36.89 33.78
CA CYS A 390 -7.67 -37.17 34.30
C CYS A 390 -8.75 -36.47 33.44
N PRO A 391 -9.87 -37.14 33.09
CA PRO A 391 -10.13 -38.58 33.22
C PRO A 391 -9.11 -39.43 32.46
N SER A 392 -8.94 -40.70 32.84
CA SER A 392 -8.03 -41.63 32.15
C SER A 392 -8.54 -42.08 30.77
N THR A 393 -9.84 -41.94 30.56
CA THR A 393 -10.55 -42.37 29.35
C THR A 393 -11.32 -41.21 28.77
N TYR A 394 -11.50 -41.23 27.45
CA TYR A 394 -12.33 -40.27 26.76
C TYR A 394 -13.77 -40.30 27.29
N LEU A 395 -14.28 -39.12 27.64
CA LEU A 395 -15.66 -38.89 28.07
C LEU A 395 -16.24 -37.73 27.26
N PRO A 396 -17.27 -37.95 26.43
CA PRO A 396 -17.79 -36.95 25.48
C PRO A 396 -18.25 -35.64 26.13
N ASP A 397 -18.79 -35.71 27.35
CA ASP A 397 -19.33 -34.55 28.07
C ASP A 397 -18.30 -33.83 28.95
N THR A 398 -17.03 -34.26 28.92
CA THR A 398 -15.97 -33.64 29.72
C THR A 398 -15.52 -32.33 29.08
N THR A 399 -15.73 -31.24 29.79
CA THR A 399 -15.32 -29.89 29.36
C THR A 399 -13.98 -29.45 29.95
N THR A 400 -13.50 -30.13 30.98
CA THR A 400 -12.23 -29.80 31.64
C THR A 400 -11.42 -31.07 31.88
N TYR A 401 -10.15 -31.03 31.46
CA TYR A 401 -9.17 -32.07 31.69
C TYR A 401 -8.17 -31.61 32.74
N ARG A 402 -7.67 -32.52 33.56
CA ARG A 402 -6.61 -32.23 34.52
C ARG A 402 -5.39 -33.04 34.16
N ILE A 403 -4.24 -32.40 34.00
CA ILE A 403 -2.96 -33.06 33.78
C ILE A 403 -2.03 -32.82 34.97
N ILE A 404 -1.40 -33.87 35.45
CA ILE A 404 -0.38 -33.84 36.50
C ILE A 404 0.95 -34.08 35.84
N ILE A 405 1.87 -33.14 35.97
CA ILE A 405 3.23 -33.24 35.45
C ILE A 405 4.17 -33.35 36.65
N ALA A 406 4.72 -34.56 36.83
CA ALA A 406 5.61 -34.90 37.93
C ALA A 406 7.04 -35.05 37.41
N GLY A 407 7.92 -34.13 37.83
CA GLY A 407 9.34 -34.15 37.51
C GLY A 407 10.17 -34.71 38.68
N ARG A 408 11.27 -35.40 38.36
CA ARG A 408 12.31 -35.80 39.33
C ARG A 408 13.69 -35.36 38.86
N GLY A 409 14.63 -35.28 39.78
CA GLY A 409 16.01 -34.85 39.50
C GLY A 409 16.03 -33.45 38.88
N GLY A 410 16.64 -33.32 37.71
CA GLY A 410 16.77 -32.06 36.95
C GLY A 410 15.46 -31.46 36.44
N TYR A 411 14.33 -32.17 36.53
CA TYR A 411 13.00 -31.68 36.18
C TYR A 411 12.11 -31.38 37.40
N ASP A 412 12.59 -31.69 38.61
CA ASP A 412 11.89 -31.36 39.85
C ASP A 412 11.84 -29.83 40.01
N PRO A 413 10.64 -29.23 40.19
CA PRO A 413 10.47 -27.80 40.45
C PRO A 413 11.37 -27.26 41.56
N VAL A 414 11.67 -28.06 42.59
CA VAL A 414 12.57 -27.66 43.69
C VAL A 414 14.00 -27.49 43.18
N ASN A 415 14.50 -28.47 42.41
CA ASN A 415 15.87 -28.49 41.92
C ASN A 415 16.15 -27.43 40.84
N ILE A 416 15.10 -26.97 40.13
CA ILE A 416 15.21 -25.88 39.17
C ILE A 416 14.93 -24.50 39.77
N GLY A 417 14.57 -24.43 41.06
CA GLY A 417 14.27 -23.18 41.77
C GLY A 417 12.90 -22.57 41.45
N ALA A 418 11.94 -23.39 41.02
CA ALA A 418 10.57 -23.00 40.68
C ALA A 418 9.58 -23.07 41.86
N GLY A 419 9.86 -23.89 42.88
CA GLY A 419 9.02 -24.07 44.06
C GLY A 419 8.85 -25.55 44.43
N GLU A 420 8.09 -25.84 45.49
CA GLU A 420 7.78 -27.21 45.90
C GLU A 420 6.50 -27.73 45.22
N GLY A 421 6.52 -28.98 44.77
CA GLY A 421 5.34 -29.70 44.28
C GLY A 421 5.44 -30.18 42.83
N SER A 422 4.37 -30.81 42.37
CA SER A 422 4.15 -31.18 40.97
C SER A 422 3.30 -30.12 40.27
N VAL A 423 3.44 -29.99 38.95
CA VAL A 423 2.62 -29.04 38.18
C VAL A 423 1.29 -29.70 37.88
N VAL A 424 0.20 -29.12 38.38
CA VAL A 424 -1.17 -29.56 38.10
C VAL A 424 -1.82 -28.50 37.24
N CYS A 425 -2.26 -28.88 36.05
CA CYS A 425 -2.91 -27.96 35.12
C CYS A 425 -4.35 -28.40 34.86
N GLU A 426 -5.27 -27.44 34.95
CA GLU A 426 -6.65 -27.57 34.48
C GLU A 426 -6.75 -26.98 33.07
N ILE A 427 -7.26 -27.79 32.14
CA ILE A 427 -7.30 -27.51 30.71
C ILE A 427 -8.76 -27.53 30.28
N THR A 428 -9.27 -26.37 29.87
CA THR A 428 -10.62 -26.23 29.32
C THR A 428 -10.51 -25.86 27.84
N PRO A 429 -10.67 -26.83 26.92
CA PRO A 429 -10.68 -26.54 25.49
C PRO A 429 -11.90 -25.73 25.10
N VAL A 430 -11.69 -24.76 24.21
CA VAL A 430 -12.73 -23.88 23.70
C VAL A 430 -12.55 -23.66 22.21
N ILE A 431 -13.66 -23.63 21.49
CA ILE A 431 -13.69 -23.23 20.08
C ILE A 431 -13.93 -21.73 20.04
N GLN A 432 -13.05 -21.00 19.35
CA GLN A 432 -13.13 -19.56 19.21
C GLN A 432 -13.04 -19.15 17.74
N ASN A 433 -13.61 -18.00 17.41
CA ASN A 433 -13.35 -17.37 16.12
C ASN A 433 -12.06 -16.54 16.22
N VAL A 434 -11.20 -16.67 15.21
CA VAL A 434 -9.88 -16.07 15.16
C VAL A 434 -9.72 -15.36 13.83
N VAL A 435 -9.19 -14.14 13.88
CA VAL A 435 -8.78 -13.41 12.69
C VAL A 435 -7.33 -13.79 12.40
N THR A 436 -7.16 -14.54 11.32
CA THR A 436 -5.86 -15.02 10.88
C THR A 436 -5.31 -14.07 9.83
N SER A 437 -4.13 -13.50 10.08
CA SER A 437 -3.41 -12.63 9.15
C SER A 437 -2.26 -13.39 8.49
N TYR A 438 -2.01 -13.09 7.22
CA TYR A 438 -1.02 -13.72 6.36
C TYR A 438 -0.18 -12.63 5.67
N SER A 439 1.12 -12.56 5.93
CA SER A 439 1.93 -11.39 5.52
C SER A 439 3.01 -11.61 4.45
N ILE A 440 3.20 -12.83 3.92
CA ILE A 440 4.17 -13.12 2.83
C ILE A 440 3.63 -14.23 1.92
N PHE A 441 3.97 -14.17 0.63
CA PHE A 441 3.49 -15.09 -0.42
C PHE A 441 4.15 -16.49 -0.39
N GLU A 442 5.37 -16.63 0.14
CA GLU A 442 6.15 -17.88 0.11
C GLU A 442 6.12 -18.66 1.43
N ILE A 443 6.05 -17.96 2.56
CA ILE A 443 5.85 -18.53 3.90
C ILE A 443 4.80 -17.66 4.55
N ALA A 444 3.53 -18.04 4.46
CA ALA A 444 2.47 -17.22 5.00
C ALA A 444 2.66 -17.18 6.53
N TYR A 445 3.17 -16.07 7.03
CA TYR A 445 3.29 -15.84 8.46
C TYR A 445 1.91 -15.70 9.02
N VAL A 446 1.52 -16.70 9.80
CA VAL A 446 0.18 -16.79 10.37
C VAL A 446 0.22 -16.16 11.75
N SER A 447 -0.55 -15.09 11.94
CA SER A 447 -0.83 -14.53 13.27
C SER A 447 -2.34 -14.55 13.48
N SER A 448 -2.75 -15.10 14.60
CA SER A 448 -4.15 -15.39 14.91
C SER A 448 -4.57 -14.59 16.16
N THR A 449 -5.56 -13.71 16.04
CA THR A 449 -6.11 -12.95 17.18
C THR A 449 -7.56 -13.31 17.44
N VAL A 450 -7.91 -13.55 18.70
CA VAL A 450 -9.28 -13.86 19.13
C VAL A 450 -10.23 -12.75 18.67
N ASP A 451 -11.32 -13.10 18.00
CA ASP A 451 -12.36 -12.15 17.61
C ASP A 451 -13.22 -11.82 18.84
N PRO A 452 -13.17 -10.59 19.37
CA PRO A 452 -13.89 -10.23 20.58
C PRO A 452 -15.42 -10.24 20.40
N ASN A 453 -15.92 -10.28 19.17
CA ASN A 453 -17.36 -10.25 18.87
C ASN A 453 -18.04 -11.61 19.02
N TYR A 454 -17.28 -12.70 19.19
CA TYR A 454 -17.81 -14.06 19.26
C TYR A 454 -17.37 -14.74 20.55
N PRO A 455 -18.30 -15.13 21.44
CA PRO A 455 -17.95 -15.82 22.67
C PRO A 455 -17.40 -17.22 22.36
N PRO A 456 -16.47 -17.74 23.19
CA PRO A 456 -15.97 -19.10 23.04
C PRO A 456 -17.11 -20.12 23.23
N SER A 457 -17.19 -21.10 22.33
CA SER A 457 -18.09 -22.24 22.47
C SER A 457 -17.33 -23.39 23.15
N GLN A 458 -17.86 -23.85 24.29
CA GLN A 458 -17.41 -25.10 24.91
C GLN A 458 -18.09 -26.33 24.29
N GLY A 459 -19.19 -26.12 23.55
CA GLY A 459 -19.92 -27.19 22.89
C GLY A 459 -19.03 -27.92 21.90
N GLY A 460 -18.71 -29.18 22.25
CA GLY A 460 -18.05 -30.13 21.36
C GLY A 460 -16.55 -29.94 21.10
N ALA A 461 -15.90 -29.06 21.86
CA ALA A 461 -14.44 -28.98 21.93
C ALA A 461 -13.81 -30.18 22.68
N SER A 462 -14.61 -30.98 23.39
CA SER A 462 -14.17 -32.08 24.26
C SER A 462 -13.39 -33.17 23.51
N GLY A 463 -13.91 -33.64 22.37
CA GLY A 463 -13.23 -34.68 21.56
C GLY A 463 -11.82 -34.26 21.15
N MET A 464 -11.69 -33.11 20.50
CA MET A 464 -10.39 -32.60 20.06
C MET A 464 -9.48 -32.21 21.22
N GLY A 465 -10.05 -31.65 22.29
CA GLY A 465 -9.32 -31.32 23.50
C GLY A 465 -8.72 -32.56 24.17
N TRP A 466 -9.48 -33.64 24.27
CA TRP A 466 -8.98 -34.93 24.74
C TRP A 466 -7.83 -35.45 23.87
N ALA A 467 -7.99 -35.45 22.55
CA ALA A 467 -6.93 -35.88 21.63
C ALA A 467 -5.63 -35.08 21.83
N ALA A 468 -5.74 -33.77 22.07
CA ALA A 468 -4.60 -32.91 22.31
C ALA A 468 -3.93 -33.13 23.67
N VAL A 469 -4.71 -33.27 24.75
CA VAL A 469 -4.18 -33.56 26.10
C VAL A 469 -3.55 -34.96 26.14
N TYR A 470 -4.17 -35.93 25.48
CA TYR A 470 -3.64 -37.27 25.31
C TYR A 470 -2.31 -37.26 24.54
N GLY A 471 -2.27 -36.55 23.41
CA GLY A 471 -1.04 -36.39 22.61
C GLY A 471 0.09 -35.71 23.39
N LEU A 472 -0.23 -34.72 24.23
CA LEU A 472 0.74 -34.08 25.11
C LEU A 472 1.33 -35.07 26.13
N ALA A 473 0.50 -35.84 26.83
CA ALA A 473 0.97 -36.81 27.81
C ALA A 473 1.85 -37.87 27.15
N THR A 474 1.41 -38.39 26.01
CA THR A 474 2.15 -39.34 25.18
C THR A 474 3.49 -38.75 24.70
N ALA A 475 3.53 -37.47 24.31
CA ALA A 475 4.78 -36.80 23.93
C ALA A 475 5.76 -36.64 25.09
N ILE A 476 5.26 -36.41 26.31
CA ILE A 476 6.11 -36.36 27.51
C ILE A 476 6.66 -37.76 27.82
N GLU A 477 5.81 -38.78 27.75
CA GLU A 477 6.18 -40.16 28.05
C GLU A 477 7.17 -40.73 27.03
N LEU A 478 6.85 -40.65 25.73
CA LEU A 478 7.72 -41.13 24.65
C LEU A 478 8.94 -40.24 24.43
N GLY A 479 8.87 -38.98 24.85
CA GLY A 479 10.01 -38.05 24.86
C GLY A 479 11.04 -38.36 25.95
N GLN A 480 10.77 -39.33 26.84
CA GLN A 480 11.68 -39.76 27.88
C GLN A 480 12.76 -40.69 27.32
N GLY A 481 13.99 -40.20 27.28
CA GLY A 481 15.19 -41.03 27.15
C GLY A 481 15.76 -41.45 28.51
N PRO A 482 16.84 -42.24 28.55
CA PRO A 482 17.44 -42.71 29.80
C PRO A 482 17.81 -41.60 30.79
N PHE A 483 18.35 -40.47 30.31
CA PHE A 483 18.90 -39.43 31.20
C PHE A 483 18.21 -38.09 31.07
N ARG A 484 17.28 -37.98 30.11
CA ARG A 484 16.76 -36.72 29.61
C ARG A 484 15.37 -36.93 29.03
N ASN A 485 14.50 -35.95 29.25
CA ASN A 485 13.21 -35.80 28.60
C ASN A 485 13.27 -34.63 27.61
N ALA A 486 12.82 -34.82 26.37
CA ALA A 486 12.83 -33.75 25.35
C ALA A 486 12.02 -32.53 25.80
N VAL A 487 10.75 -32.75 26.16
CA VAL A 487 9.83 -31.70 26.66
C VAL A 487 10.37 -31.04 27.92
N GLY A 488 10.84 -31.85 28.88
CA GLY A 488 11.43 -31.35 30.12
C GLY A 488 12.65 -30.46 29.87
N ASN A 489 13.53 -30.83 28.93
CA ASN A 489 14.68 -30.01 28.57
C ASN A 489 14.27 -28.70 27.93
N SER A 490 13.27 -28.71 27.03
CA SER A 490 12.75 -27.52 26.39
C SER A 490 12.24 -26.52 27.43
N ILE A 491 11.32 -26.95 28.31
CA ILE A 491 10.77 -26.10 29.38
C ILE A 491 11.85 -25.59 30.34
N VAL A 492 12.72 -26.48 30.84
CA VAL A 492 13.76 -26.09 31.79
C VAL A 492 14.78 -25.14 31.15
N SER A 493 15.08 -25.30 29.86
CA SER A 493 15.99 -24.39 29.14
C SER A 493 15.42 -22.97 29.04
N ILE A 494 14.12 -22.85 28.75
CA ILE A 494 13.43 -21.54 28.68
C ILE A 494 13.37 -20.92 30.09
N PHE A 495 13.01 -21.69 31.10
CA PHE A 495 12.90 -21.21 32.48
C PHE A 495 14.24 -20.78 33.09
N ARG A 496 15.33 -21.51 32.80
CA ARG A 496 16.67 -21.19 33.33
C ARG A 496 17.33 -19.99 32.67
N ASP A 497 16.83 -19.53 31.51
CA ASP A 497 17.37 -18.34 30.88
C ASP A 497 17.01 -17.07 31.68
N LYS A 498 17.98 -16.61 32.47
CA LYS A 498 17.81 -15.50 33.43
C LYS A 498 17.64 -14.12 32.79
N ARG A 499 17.79 -14.00 31.47
CA ARG A 499 17.79 -12.69 30.78
C ARG A 499 16.43 -11.98 30.85
N ILE A 500 15.34 -12.72 31.05
CA ILE A 500 13.96 -12.19 30.95
C ILE A 500 13.03 -12.91 31.96
N GLN A 501 13.41 -13.00 33.24
CA GLN A 501 12.61 -13.68 34.28
C GLN A 501 11.33 -12.89 34.67
N THR A 502 10.32 -12.88 33.81
CA THR A 502 8.99 -12.34 34.14
C THR A 502 7.90 -13.40 34.21
N ILE A 503 8.13 -14.62 33.71
CA ILE A 503 7.14 -15.70 33.71
C ILE A 503 7.42 -16.74 34.80
N SER A 504 6.38 -17.11 35.56
CA SER A 504 6.48 -18.18 36.57
C SER A 504 6.54 -19.56 35.91
N TYR A 505 7.09 -20.55 36.60
CA TYR A 505 7.16 -21.92 36.06
C TYR A 505 5.78 -22.51 35.72
N PRO A 506 4.71 -22.34 36.53
CA PRO A 506 3.37 -22.75 36.14
C PRO A 506 2.85 -22.01 34.90
N ALA A 507 3.03 -20.69 34.84
CA ALA A 507 2.59 -19.90 33.68
C ALA A 507 3.33 -20.30 32.40
N LEU A 508 4.59 -20.73 32.50
CA LEU A 508 5.33 -21.27 31.35
C LEU A 508 4.71 -22.58 30.84
N TRP A 509 4.29 -23.47 31.75
CA TRP A 509 3.54 -24.68 31.40
C TRP A 509 2.16 -24.36 30.81
N GLU A 510 1.45 -23.35 31.31
CA GLU A 510 0.17 -22.91 30.72
C GLU A 510 0.33 -22.57 29.24
N GLN A 511 1.37 -21.78 28.93
CA GLN A 511 1.67 -21.36 27.57
C GLN A 511 2.12 -22.53 26.69
N TYR A 512 2.96 -23.42 27.22
CA TYR A 512 3.39 -24.61 26.50
C TYR A 512 2.19 -25.50 26.14
N ILE A 513 1.34 -25.84 27.11
CA ILE A 513 0.16 -26.68 26.92
C ILE A 513 -0.81 -26.04 25.94
N GLN A 514 -1.05 -24.73 26.06
CA GLN A 514 -1.90 -24.00 25.12
C GLN A 514 -1.36 -24.10 23.68
N GLY A 515 -0.05 -23.93 23.47
CA GLY A 515 0.57 -24.05 22.15
C GLY A 515 0.42 -25.45 21.54
N VAL A 516 0.58 -26.49 22.36
CA VAL A 516 0.37 -27.88 21.94
C VAL A 516 -1.08 -28.11 21.49
N ILE A 517 -2.05 -27.65 22.26
CA ILE A 517 -3.46 -27.93 21.95
C ILE A 517 -3.93 -27.15 20.72
N GLU A 518 -3.50 -25.90 20.58
CA GLU A 518 -3.72 -25.11 19.36
C GLU A 518 -3.13 -25.81 18.12
N PHE A 519 -1.91 -26.35 18.24
CA PHE A 519 -1.27 -27.09 17.14
C PHE A 519 -1.99 -28.40 16.82
N VAL A 520 -2.29 -29.25 17.82
CA VAL A 520 -3.00 -30.51 17.58
C VAL A 520 -4.36 -30.25 16.96
N GLY A 521 -5.08 -29.20 17.41
CA GLY A 521 -6.32 -28.78 16.79
C GLY A 521 -6.16 -28.41 15.32
N THR A 522 -5.05 -27.74 14.98
CA THR A 522 -4.69 -27.37 13.60
C THR A 522 -4.40 -28.61 12.75
N ALA A 523 -3.58 -29.53 13.25
CA ALA A 523 -3.21 -30.75 12.54
C ALA A 523 -4.42 -31.68 12.32
N LEU A 524 -5.27 -31.85 13.33
CA LEU A 524 -6.50 -32.63 13.20
C LEU A 524 -7.46 -31.99 12.20
N LYS A 525 -7.65 -30.68 12.26
CA LYS A 525 -8.49 -29.95 11.31
C LYS A 525 -7.94 -30.04 9.89
N TRP A 526 -6.62 -29.99 9.72
CA TRP A 526 -5.96 -30.19 8.44
C TRP A 526 -6.28 -31.56 7.85
N GLU A 527 -6.02 -32.64 8.61
CA GLU A 527 -6.22 -34.01 8.14
C GLU A 527 -7.69 -34.35 7.86
N LEU A 528 -8.62 -33.81 8.65
CA LEU A 528 -10.06 -34.00 8.43
C LEU A 528 -10.59 -33.21 7.23
N THR A 529 -9.91 -32.14 6.85
CA THR A 529 -10.27 -31.34 5.67
C THR A 529 -9.62 -31.90 4.39
N PHE A 530 -8.49 -32.59 4.51
CA PHE A 530 -7.69 -33.03 3.38
C PHE A 530 -8.23 -34.33 2.75
N PRO A 531 -8.63 -34.37 1.45
CA PRO A 531 -9.27 -35.53 0.83
C PRO A 531 -8.45 -36.84 0.88
N THR A 532 -7.12 -36.74 0.91
CA THR A 532 -6.24 -37.91 1.02
C THR A 532 -5.61 -38.05 2.41
N GLY A 533 -6.13 -37.33 3.41
CA GLY A 533 -5.62 -37.41 4.77
C GLY A 533 -5.89 -38.78 5.40
N PRO A 534 -4.99 -39.32 6.25
CA PRO A 534 -5.19 -40.56 7.01
C PRO A 534 -6.53 -40.66 7.76
N LEU A 535 -7.17 -39.54 8.10
CA LEU A 535 -8.45 -39.52 8.82
C LEU A 535 -9.69 -39.60 7.91
N GLY A 536 -9.48 -39.85 6.61
CA GLY A 536 -10.54 -40.05 5.62
C GLY A 536 -11.29 -38.76 5.30
N GLY A 537 -10.55 -37.71 4.95
CA GLY A 537 -11.10 -36.37 4.65
C GLY A 537 -12.06 -36.33 3.46
N ASP A 538 -12.42 -35.11 3.03
CA ASP A 538 -13.65 -34.79 2.27
C ASP A 538 -14.91 -34.75 3.16
N PRO A 539 -14.97 -33.80 4.11
CA PRO A 539 -16.09 -33.70 5.04
C PRO A 539 -17.40 -33.32 4.29
N PRO A 540 -18.55 -33.91 4.68
CA PRO A 540 -19.84 -33.54 4.09
C PRO A 540 -20.15 -32.05 4.30
N ASP A 541 -20.95 -31.46 3.42
CA ASP A 541 -21.35 -30.04 3.50
C ASP A 541 -22.01 -29.66 4.85
N THR A 542 -22.59 -30.63 5.56
CA THR A 542 -23.17 -30.43 6.91
C THR A 542 -22.12 -30.16 7.99
N MET A 543 -20.86 -30.50 7.73
CA MET A 543 -19.71 -30.25 8.60
C MET A 543 -18.91 -29.01 8.16
N LEU A 544 -19.35 -28.28 7.14
CA LEU A 544 -18.64 -27.14 6.57
C LEU A 544 -19.40 -25.83 6.85
N ARG A 545 -18.65 -24.78 7.18
CA ARG A 545 -19.16 -23.40 7.29
C ARG A 545 -18.44 -22.46 6.34
N LYS A 546 -19.13 -21.43 5.89
CA LYS A 546 -18.53 -20.39 5.04
C LYS A 546 -17.60 -19.49 5.85
N ILE A 547 -16.46 -19.16 5.27
CA ILE A 547 -15.47 -18.23 5.82
C ILE A 547 -15.26 -17.07 4.86
N ASN A 548 -15.04 -15.89 5.43
CA ASN A 548 -14.81 -14.68 4.68
C ASN A 548 -13.50 -14.04 5.12
N GLY A 549 -12.85 -13.37 4.18
CA GLY A 549 -11.60 -12.66 4.41
C GLY A 549 -11.39 -11.53 3.41
N THR A 550 -10.26 -10.84 3.56
CA THR A 550 -9.84 -9.79 2.63
C THR A 550 -8.35 -9.89 2.34
N ILE A 551 -7.99 -9.78 1.07
CA ILE A 551 -6.60 -9.59 0.62
C ILE A 551 -6.41 -8.12 0.34
N LEU A 552 -5.43 -7.51 1.01
CA LEU A 552 -4.89 -6.20 0.71
C LEU A 552 -3.62 -6.39 -0.11
N THR A 553 -3.70 -6.03 -1.39
CA THR A 553 -2.53 -5.99 -2.27
C THR A 553 -2.16 -4.54 -2.56
N ALA A 554 -0.87 -4.18 -2.44
CA ALA A 554 -0.40 -2.88 -2.90
C ALA A 554 0.07 -2.98 -4.37
N THR A 555 -0.49 -2.17 -5.25
CA THR A 555 -0.12 -2.14 -6.67
C THR A 555 -0.08 -0.70 -7.19
N PHE A 556 0.43 -0.48 -8.40
CA PHE A 556 0.43 0.84 -9.02
C PHE A 556 -0.87 1.07 -9.79
N GLY A 557 -1.44 2.26 -9.67
CA GLY A 557 -2.67 2.62 -10.34
C GLY A 557 -3.17 4.00 -9.99
N TRP A 558 -4.46 4.24 -10.24
CA TRP A 558 -5.12 5.49 -9.88
C TRP A 558 -6.28 5.21 -8.94
N GLN A 559 -6.36 6.00 -7.87
CA GLN A 559 -7.45 5.97 -6.91
C GLN A 559 -8.11 7.34 -6.89
N TYR A 560 -9.44 7.36 -6.93
CA TYR A 560 -10.18 8.60 -6.86
C TYR A 560 -10.21 9.14 -5.43
N ASP A 561 -9.53 10.26 -5.19
CA ASP A 561 -9.75 11.13 -4.04
C ASP A 561 -10.47 12.39 -4.50
N ALA A 562 -11.69 12.62 -3.99
CA ALA A 562 -12.52 13.73 -4.40
C ALA A 562 -11.85 15.09 -4.13
N THR A 563 -11.13 15.23 -3.02
CA THR A 563 -10.53 16.49 -2.60
C THR A 563 -9.27 16.79 -3.38
N ALA A 564 -8.34 15.83 -3.45
CA ALA A 564 -7.11 15.97 -4.21
C ALA A 564 -7.40 16.19 -5.70
N ASN A 565 -8.27 15.38 -6.31
CA ASN A 565 -8.58 15.52 -7.74
C ASN A 565 -9.24 16.86 -8.07
N LEU A 566 -10.12 17.38 -7.21
CA LEU A 566 -10.75 18.68 -7.43
C LEU A 566 -9.75 19.84 -7.33
N LEU A 567 -8.84 19.79 -6.35
CA LEU A 567 -7.75 20.77 -6.20
C LEU A 567 -6.81 20.74 -7.41
N LEU A 568 -6.47 19.55 -7.92
CA LEU A 568 -5.63 19.39 -9.10
C LEU A 568 -6.32 19.92 -10.38
N LEU A 569 -7.64 19.76 -10.52
CA LEU A 569 -8.40 20.25 -11.67
C LEU A 569 -8.59 21.77 -11.67
N LEU A 570 -8.53 22.45 -10.52
CA LEU A 570 -8.82 23.88 -10.40
C LEU A 570 -7.97 24.78 -11.33
N PRO A 571 -6.62 24.72 -11.35
CA PRO A 571 -5.82 25.56 -12.24
C PRO A 571 -5.98 25.19 -13.73
N ILE A 572 -6.21 23.90 -14.04
CA ILE A 572 -6.45 23.44 -15.42
C ILE A 572 -7.77 24.04 -15.92
N THR A 573 -8.83 23.92 -15.13
CA THR A 573 -10.16 24.44 -15.46
C THR A 573 -10.20 25.95 -15.52
N PHE A 574 -9.56 26.63 -14.57
CA PHE A 574 -9.48 28.09 -14.55
C PHE A 574 -8.86 28.65 -15.81
N VAL A 575 -7.65 28.19 -16.19
CA VAL A 575 -6.95 28.71 -17.38
C VAL A 575 -7.70 28.38 -18.66
N ALA A 576 -8.24 27.16 -18.78
CA ALA A 576 -8.99 26.77 -19.98
C ALA A 576 -10.28 27.57 -20.13
N PHE A 577 -11.07 27.70 -19.06
CA PHE A 577 -12.29 28.50 -19.06
C PHE A 577 -11.99 29.98 -19.30
N ALA A 578 -11.00 30.54 -18.62
CA ALA A 578 -10.57 31.92 -18.82
C ALA A 578 -10.14 32.18 -20.26
N SER A 579 -9.35 31.29 -20.87
CA SER A 579 -8.94 31.39 -22.28
C SER A 579 -10.15 31.42 -23.22
N ILE A 580 -11.14 30.54 -23.00
CA ILE A 580 -12.37 30.48 -23.80
C ILE A 580 -13.16 31.78 -23.64
N VAL A 581 -13.35 32.27 -22.42
CA VAL A 581 -14.08 33.52 -22.12
C VAL A 581 -13.38 34.73 -22.74
N ILE A 582 -12.05 34.82 -22.63
CA ILE A 582 -11.22 35.90 -23.19
C ILE A 582 -11.39 35.98 -24.71
N VAL A 583 -11.53 34.85 -25.41
CA VAL A 583 -11.80 34.84 -26.87
C VAL A 583 -13.26 35.15 -27.18
N LEU A 584 -14.20 34.53 -26.45
CA LEU A 584 -15.61 34.55 -26.78
C LEU A 584 -16.25 35.92 -26.52
N VAL A 585 -15.91 36.58 -25.40
CA VAL A 585 -16.51 37.87 -25.00
C VAL A 585 -16.26 38.95 -26.05
N PRO A 586 -15.01 39.25 -26.48
CA PRO A 586 -14.77 40.22 -27.54
C PRO A 586 -15.40 39.78 -28.86
N THR A 587 -15.30 38.49 -29.21
CA THR A 587 -15.85 37.98 -30.48
C THR A 587 -17.37 38.24 -30.55
N VAL A 588 -18.10 38.01 -29.47
CA VAL A 588 -19.56 38.25 -29.40
C VAL A 588 -19.88 39.74 -29.33
N GLN A 589 -19.19 40.51 -28.49
CA GLN A 589 -19.45 41.96 -28.32
C GLN A 589 -19.23 42.77 -29.61
N TYR A 590 -18.33 42.32 -30.48
CA TYR A 590 -17.99 43.00 -31.72
C TYR A 590 -18.60 42.36 -32.99
N ARG A 591 -19.58 41.44 -32.85
CA ARG A 591 -20.41 40.94 -33.96
C ARG A 591 -21.25 42.09 -34.54
N GLY A 592 -20.70 42.82 -35.52
CA GLY A 592 -21.40 43.91 -36.22
C GLY A 592 -20.50 45.10 -36.57
N CYS A 593 -19.36 45.24 -35.90
CA CYS A 593 -18.35 46.23 -36.29
C CYS A 593 -17.43 45.56 -37.32
N MET A 594 -17.78 45.68 -38.62
CA MET A 594 -16.93 45.18 -39.70
C MET A 594 -15.55 45.81 -39.57
N VAL A 595 -14.57 44.96 -39.27
CA VAL A 595 -13.16 45.35 -39.25
C VAL A 595 -12.83 45.75 -40.69
N ALA A 596 -12.36 46.99 -40.90
CA ALA A 596 -11.72 47.31 -42.16
C ALA A 596 -10.65 46.24 -42.40
N ALA A 597 -10.78 45.47 -43.48
CA ALA A 597 -10.05 44.22 -43.72
C ALA A 597 -8.51 44.38 -43.80
N ARG A 598 -7.99 45.60 -43.61
CA ARG A 598 -6.57 45.97 -43.70
C ARG A 598 -5.75 45.81 -42.42
N HIS A 599 -6.33 45.82 -41.21
CA HIS A 599 -5.57 45.62 -39.95
C HIS A 599 -5.21 44.15 -39.67
N LYS A 600 -5.03 43.36 -40.72
CA LYS A 600 -4.91 41.90 -40.68
C LYS A 600 -3.52 41.40 -40.36
N ASP A 601 -2.52 42.26 -40.27
CA ASP A 601 -1.14 41.85 -40.02
C ASP A 601 -0.60 42.32 -38.66
N PHE A 602 -1.31 43.22 -37.96
CA PHE A 602 -0.92 43.67 -36.62
C PHE A 602 -1.00 42.52 -35.59
N ASP A 603 0.15 42.11 -35.05
CA ASP A 603 0.27 41.19 -33.91
C ASP A 603 0.79 41.98 -32.70
N PRO A 604 -0.03 42.19 -31.64
CA PRO A 604 0.40 42.92 -30.46
C PRO A 604 1.56 42.20 -29.74
N GLY A 605 1.73 40.89 -29.93
CA GLY A 605 2.85 40.15 -29.37
C GLY A 605 4.21 40.44 -30.02
N ASN A 606 4.24 41.10 -31.19
CA ASN A 606 5.47 41.44 -31.88
C ASN A 606 5.90 42.87 -31.53
N PRO A 607 7.05 43.08 -30.86
CA PRO A 607 7.51 44.42 -30.48
C PRO A 607 7.73 45.34 -31.69
N MET A 608 8.06 44.80 -32.86
CA MET A 608 8.22 45.61 -34.07
C MET A 608 6.90 46.19 -34.56
N PHE A 609 5.79 45.45 -34.44
CA PHE A 609 4.48 45.98 -34.79
C PHE A 609 3.98 46.98 -33.76
N LEU A 610 4.28 46.78 -32.47
CA LEU A 610 4.01 47.77 -31.44
C LEU A 610 4.78 49.07 -31.67
N LEU A 611 6.08 48.98 -31.98
CA LEU A 611 6.93 50.14 -32.26
C LEU A 611 6.49 50.85 -33.53
N ALA A 612 6.19 50.11 -34.60
CA ALA A 612 5.66 50.66 -35.84
C ALA A 612 4.34 51.39 -35.60
N ALA A 613 3.41 50.77 -34.88
CA ALA A 613 2.13 51.40 -34.56
C ALA A 613 2.27 52.63 -33.64
N ALA A 614 3.20 52.61 -32.67
CA ALA A 614 3.49 53.74 -31.81
C ALA A 614 4.12 54.92 -32.57
N SER A 615 5.05 54.62 -33.49
CA SER A 615 5.72 55.61 -34.33
C SER A 615 4.77 56.27 -35.32
N ALA A 616 3.93 55.49 -36.01
CA ALA A 616 2.89 56.00 -36.92
C ALA A 616 1.78 56.76 -36.17
N GLY A 617 1.54 56.41 -34.90
CA GLY A 617 0.52 57.01 -34.04
C GLY A 617 0.81 58.39 -33.47
N GLY A 618 2.04 58.89 -33.61
CA GLY A 618 2.46 60.12 -32.95
C GLY A 618 2.56 60.00 -31.42
N LEU A 619 2.58 58.78 -30.85
CA LEU A 619 2.76 58.58 -29.40
C LEU A 619 4.09 59.13 -28.88
N GLY A 620 5.08 59.33 -29.76
CA GLY A 620 6.36 59.97 -29.41
C GLY A 620 6.17 61.36 -28.79
N ASN A 621 5.15 62.12 -29.21
CA ASN A 621 4.85 63.43 -28.65
C ASN A 621 4.15 63.35 -27.29
N THR A 622 3.44 62.25 -27.01
CA THR A 622 2.77 62.01 -25.73
C THR A 622 3.76 61.74 -24.59
N PHE A 623 4.98 61.30 -24.92
CA PHE A 623 6.06 61.02 -23.96
C PHE A 623 7.30 61.91 -24.19
N ALA A 624 7.14 63.08 -24.83
CA ALA A 624 8.25 63.93 -25.25
C ALA A 624 9.16 64.39 -24.09
N ASP A 625 8.64 64.41 -22.87
CA ASP A 625 9.39 64.70 -21.65
C ASP A 625 9.09 63.59 -20.62
N LEU A 626 10.08 62.75 -20.30
CA LEU A 626 9.96 61.54 -19.45
C LEU A 626 9.78 61.87 -17.95
N THR A 627 9.24 63.05 -17.62
CA THR A 627 8.87 63.41 -16.26
C THR A 627 7.78 62.47 -15.75
N LYS A 628 7.79 62.22 -14.43
CA LYS A 628 6.85 61.31 -13.77
C LYS A 628 5.39 61.64 -14.09
N GLU A 629 5.06 62.94 -14.12
CA GLU A 629 3.72 63.46 -14.43
C GLU A 629 3.28 63.15 -15.87
N ASN A 630 4.17 63.30 -16.84
CA ASN A 630 3.88 62.99 -18.24
C ASN A 630 3.78 61.49 -18.50
N VAL A 631 4.55 60.66 -17.79
CA VAL A 631 4.42 59.20 -17.84
C VAL A 631 3.07 58.75 -17.25
N GLU A 632 2.64 59.34 -16.13
CA GLU A 632 1.32 59.08 -15.53
C GLU A 632 0.17 59.52 -16.44
N ALA A 633 0.31 60.68 -17.11
CA ALA A 633 -0.65 61.15 -18.11
C ALA A 633 -0.68 60.25 -19.36
N GLY A 634 0.49 59.82 -19.84
CA GLY A 634 0.64 58.90 -20.97
C GLY A 634 -0.01 57.54 -20.72
N ARG A 635 0.10 56.99 -19.51
CA ARG A 635 -0.57 55.74 -19.10
C ARG A 635 -2.09 55.80 -19.19
N LYS A 636 -2.68 56.98 -18.95
CA LYS A 636 -4.14 57.22 -19.05
C LYS A 636 -4.59 57.53 -20.48
N THR A 637 -3.67 57.78 -21.40
CA THR A 637 -3.98 58.07 -22.79
C THR A 637 -4.64 56.86 -23.43
N LYS A 638 -5.78 57.09 -24.08
CA LYS A 638 -6.52 56.04 -24.76
C LYS A 638 -6.06 55.94 -26.22
N VAL A 639 -5.66 54.74 -26.59
CA VAL A 639 -5.20 54.40 -27.94
C VAL A 639 -6.23 53.53 -28.65
N THR A 640 -6.42 53.81 -29.93
CA THR A 640 -7.15 52.97 -30.88
C THR A 640 -6.21 52.56 -31.99
N LEU A 641 -6.36 51.35 -32.53
CA LEU A 641 -5.68 50.99 -33.77
C LEU A 641 -6.46 51.61 -34.94
N GLY A 642 -5.81 52.46 -35.73
CA GLY A 642 -6.40 53.12 -36.89
C GLY A 642 -5.36 53.35 -37.99
N GLN A 643 -5.80 53.85 -39.14
CA GLN A 643 -4.90 54.16 -40.26
C GLN A 643 -4.36 55.59 -40.11
N ILE A 644 -3.03 55.73 -40.13
CA ILE A 644 -2.32 57.01 -40.16
C ILE A 644 -1.26 56.90 -41.26
N ASP A 645 -1.32 57.79 -42.26
CA ASP A 645 -0.41 57.83 -43.41
C ASP A 645 -0.22 56.46 -44.10
N ASP A 646 -1.33 55.78 -44.41
CA ASP A 646 -1.38 54.45 -45.04
C ASP A 646 -0.71 53.30 -44.27
N ARG A 647 -0.42 53.51 -42.97
CA ARG A 647 0.08 52.47 -42.06
C ARG A 647 -0.87 52.28 -40.88
N ASP A 648 -0.79 51.10 -40.28
CA ASP A 648 -1.49 50.80 -39.02
C ASP A 648 -0.77 51.53 -37.88
N GLY A 649 -1.44 52.49 -37.26
CA GLY A 649 -0.91 53.34 -36.20
C GLY A 649 -1.86 53.44 -35.00
N PHE A 650 -1.31 53.77 -33.83
CA PHE A 650 -2.12 54.08 -32.66
C PHE A 650 -2.66 55.51 -32.76
N LYS A 651 -3.95 55.67 -33.00
CA LYS A 651 -4.60 56.98 -32.96
C LYS A 651 -4.94 57.32 -31.51
N SER A 652 -4.31 58.38 -30.98
CA SER A 652 -4.71 58.94 -29.68
C SER A 652 -6.09 59.59 -29.83
N CYS A 653 -7.07 59.13 -29.06
CA CYS A 653 -8.32 59.87 -28.94
C CYS A 653 -8.05 61.02 -27.96
N PRO A 654 -8.19 62.30 -28.38
CA PRO A 654 -8.11 63.39 -27.42
C PRO A 654 -9.13 63.13 -26.32
N VAL A 655 -8.68 63.20 -25.07
CA VAL A 655 -9.60 63.23 -23.93
C VAL A 655 -10.36 64.53 -24.11
N GLU A 656 -11.62 64.46 -24.55
CA GLU A 656 -12.52 65.61 -24.46
C GLU A 656 -12.55 66.01 -22.99
N THR A 657 -11.80 67.06 -22.64
CA THR A 657 -11.94 67.74 -21.37
C THR A 657 -13.39 68.17 -21.31
N PRO A 658 -14.19 67.67 -20.35
CA PRO A 658 -15.57 68.08 -20.25
C PRO A 658 -15.56 69.59 -20.09
N SER A 659 -16.13 70.32 -21.06
CA SER A 659 -16.43 71.72 -20.91
C SER A 659 -17.18 71.88 -19.60
N GLU A 660 -16.61 72.64 -18.66
CA GLU A 660 -17.25 72.95 -17.38
C GLU A 660 -18.69 73.39 -17.64
N GLY A 661 -19.66 72.61 -17.17
CA GLY A 661 -21.07 72.99 -17.28
C GLY A 661 -22.09 71.92 -17.62
N ILE A 662 -21.83 70.62 -17.48
CA ILE A 662 -22.92 69.62 -17.43
C ILE A 662 -22.62 68.57 -16.37
N THR A 663 -23.40 68.60 -15.29
CA THR A 663 -23.48 67.55 -14.26
C THR A 663 -24.06 66.27 -14.87
N VAL A 664 -23.20 65.46 -15.47
CA VAL A 664 -23.57 64.11 -15.91
C VAL A 664 -23.59 63.19 -14.69
N LYS A 665 -24.79 62.72 -14.31
CA LYS A 665 -25.00 61.65 -13.33
C LYS A 665 -24.13 60.44 -13.69
N ARG A 666 -23.12 60.15 -12.86
CA ARG A 666 -22.40 58.87 -12.86
C ARG A 666 -23.39 57.74 -12.54
N SER A 667 -23.82 57.04 -13.57
CA SER A 667 -24.66 55.83 -13.48
C SER A 667 -23.88 54.62 -14.01
N TRP A 668 -22.79 54.24 -13.34
CA TRP A 668 -22.14 52.95 -13.56
C TRP A 668 -21.59 52.43 -12.22
N PHE A 669 -22.47 51.85 -11.41
CA PHE A 669 -22.23 50.70 -10.52
C PHE A 669 -23.59 50.30 -9.90
N SER A 670 -24.44 49.62 -10.67
CA SER A 670 -25.58 48.86 -10.12
C SER A 670 -25.65 47.47 -10.75
N TRP A 671 -24.59 46.69 -10.55
CA TRP A 671 -24.71 45.23 -10.47
C TRP A 671 -24.71 44.85 -8.98
N ARG A 672 -25.84 45.07 -8.32
CA ARG A 672 -26.21 44.36 -7.09
C ARG A 672 -27.73 44.21 -7.05
N LYS A 673 -28.15 42.96 -6.84
CA LYS A 673 -29.51 42.44 -6.61
C LYS A 673 -30.40 42.26 -7.85
N LYS A 674 -30.29 41.06 -8.43
CA LYS A 674 -31.46 40.19 -8.67
C LYS A 674 -31.02 38.72 -8.73
N ALA A 675 -30.84 38.17 -7.54
CA ALA A 675 -31.12 36.81 -7.09
C ALA A 675 -30.93 36.86 -5.57
#